data_AF-A0A8H6WJK6-F1
#
_entry.id   AF-A0A8H6WJK6-F1
#
_cell.length_a   1.000
_cell.length_b   1.000
_cell.length_c   1.000
_cell.angle_alpha   90.00
_cell.angle_beta   90.00
_cell.angle_gamma   90.00
#
_symmetry.space_group_name_H-M   'P 1'
#
loop_
_entity.id
_entity.type
_entity.pdbx_description
1 polymer ?
#
loop_
_entity_poly.entity_id
_entity_poly.type
_entity_poly.pdbx_seq_one_letter_code
_entity_poly.pdbx_strand_id
1 'polypeptide(L)'
;MCGRFSLRVAHEEIEQLEGHDAAPAAWERRDAFVPRYNLAPHTNAPVLRRREHNKDELVLSTMRWGLIPHFAKFEDKNLNTTNARSENLIDGGGMWASIKGGKRCAVPCQGYYEWLTKGTKKTPHYIKPKDGRLMLMAGLWDVVQLRADQTEPLWTFSIVTTASGSALSWLHDRQPVMLDTPEALSTWLDTSSQKWTPELGKLLSATKSPLDCYAVPPEVGRVGVESPTFIEPVATRKDGIQAMFAKQTQAAKTKPSPSKAAATSSPKPPPSSSKQAEKRRRHDSDLGDDEIEILDRPPSPKKLAIVRVFIFKHTDLARRVFLFLLVTALSAILLTKRIQSVRDAFRSVAVPAQKNLTMSSTVPALETDIPTLQAAWRADLAALPSTPDNIPSFFFGHGSPMLVAPPSFNRGSRFEALAKWGGPQGALATFLKDFGPALLSKYKPKAIVVFSAHWETTRERLVTDYGASNPLLMDYYNFPPEMYDITFKSRGDSAIAQRVVQLFNAAGMPARLTPASEARGEDGRGFAGPGLDHGVFVPFSVMFGPELAEVPIIQASIDASLSPETNIAVGRALTQLRKEGVLLLSGGLTTHNLREITSFSPFSANDLHKGFDRAIVEALKGKDEEERKEKLIKLTQHPGFRASHPREEHFVPIYVALGAGEHGEAKLIGDLYGAKTVAFGL
;
A
#
# COMPACT_ATOMS: atom_id res chain seq x y z
N MET A 1 2.54 11.51 -15.93
CA MET A 1 2.77 12.53 -14.89
C MET A 1 3.73 11.86 -13.93
N CYS A 2 4.89 12.48 -13.68
CA CYS A 2 5.93 11.89 -12.85
C CYS A 2 5.44 11.77 -11.39
N GLY A 3 5.09 10.55 -11.00
CA GLY A 3 4.63 10.19 -9.66
C GLY A 3 5.58 9.24 -8.93
N ARG A 4 6.81 9.07 -9.42
CA ARG A 4 7.85 8.29 -8.75
C ARG A 4 9.24 8.72 -9.21
N PHE A 5 10.21 8.77 -8.30
CA PHE A 5 11.60 8.97 -8.67
C PHE A 5 12.57 8.27 -7.72
N SER A 6 13.85 8.25 -8.07
CA SER A 6 14.91 7.68 -7.24
C SER A 6 15.89 8.77 -6.81
N LEU A 7 16.28 8.74 -5.55
CA LEU A 7 17.41 9.50 -5.02
C LEU A 7 18.02 8.65 -3.89
N ARG A 8 18.93 7.76 -4.25
CA ARG A 8 19.52 6.74 -3.37
C ARG A 8 20.98 7.02 -2.99
N VAL A 9 21.53 8.11 -3.52
CA VAL A 9 22.92 8.51 -3.28
C VAL A 9 23.09 9.02 -1.86
N ALA A 10 24.32 9.01 -1.38
CA ALA A 10 24.65 9.54 -0.07
C ALA A 10 24.32 11.03 0.01
N HIS A 11 24.02 11.52 1.21
CA HIS A 11 23.69 12.93 1.44
C HIS A 11 24.80 13.85 0.90
N GLU A 12 26.06 13.46 1.03
CA GLU A 12 27.22 14.25 0.59
C GLU A 12 27.24 14.44 -0.94
N GLU A 13 26.81 13.43 -1.70
CA GLU A 13 26.69 13.54 -3.17
C GLU A 13 25.56 14.50 -3.57
N ILE A 14 24.49 14.54 -2.78
CA ILE A 14 23.37 15.48 -2.98
C ILE A 14 23.81 16.91 -2.63
N GLU A 15 24.63 17.09 -1.59
CA GLU A 15 25.16 18.40 -1.17
C GLU A 15 26.08 19.01 -2.24
N GLN A 16 26.79 18.17 -3.01
CA GLN A 16 27.71 18.61 -4.04
C GLN A 16 27.04 19.10 -5.32
N LEU A 17 25.87 18.54 -5.69
CA LEU A 17 25.13 18.83 -6.93
C LEU A 17 26.07 18.98 -8.16
N GLU A 18 26.97 18.03 -8.33
CA GLU A 18 28.08 18.14 -9.28
C GLU A 18 27.59 18.49 -10.69
N GLY A 19 28.18 19.55 -11.26
CA GLY A 19 27.89 20.02 -12.61
C GLY A 19 26.68 20.94 -12.77
N HIS A 20 26.07 21.41 -11.67
CA HIS A 20 24.98 22.39 -11.68
C HIS A 20 25.38 23.81 -11.23
N ASP A 21 26.65 24.03 -10.87
CA ASP A 21 27.15 25.29 -10.29
C ASP A 21 26.28 25.82 -9.13
N ALA A 22 25.85 24.89 -8.27
CA ALA A 22 25.00 25.16 -7.13
C ALA A 22 25.70 24.67 -5.85
N ALA A 23 26.07 25.61 -4.98
CA ALA A 23 26.68 25.31 -3.69
C ALA A 23 25.70 25.65 -2.56
N PRO A 24 24.94 24.69 -2.02
CA PRO A 24 24.08 24.93 -0.88
C PRO A 24 24.94 25.19 0.37
N ALA A 25 24.68 26.30 1.06
CA ALA A 25 25.40 26.69 2.27
C ALA A 25 25.02 25.85 3.50
N ALA A 26 23.84 25.22 3.48
CA ALA A 26 23.36 24.34 4.54
C ALA A 26 22.30 23.36 4.00
N TRP A 27 22.05 22.29 4.77
CA TRP A 27 20.91 21.40 4.58
C TRP A 27 19.98 21.43 5.80
N GLU A 28 18.82 22.06 5.63
CA GLU A 28 17.75 22.09 6.62
C GLU A 28 16.99 20.76 6.68
N ARG A 29 16.77 20.22 7.89
CA ARG A 29 16.07 18.94 8.11
C ARG A 29 16.75 17.76 7.38
N ARG A 30 18.09 17.74 7.34
CA ARG A 30 18.91 16.72 6.67
C ARG A 30 18.50 15.28 7.05
N ASP A 31 18.32 15.04 8.35
CA ASP A 31 18.00 13.70 8.89
C ASP A 31 16.58 13.22 8.57
N ALA A 32 15.70 14.11 8.13
CA ALA A 32 14.34 13.75 7.72
C ALA A 32 14.29 13.08 6.33
N PHE A 33 15.42 13.02 5.62
CA PHE A 33 15.55 12.35 4.33
C PHE A 33 16.34 11.05 4.46
N VAL A 34 15.77 9.99 3.92
CA VAL A 34 16.41 8.68 3.77
C VAL A 34 16.56 8.38 2.28
N PRO A 35 17.77 8.08 1.78
CA PRO A 35 17.99 7.73 0.39
C PRO A 35 17.16 6.50 -0.04
N ARG A 36 16.50 6.60 -1.20
CA ARG A 36 15.53 5.60 -1.69
C ARG A 36 15.61 5.38 -3.20
N TYR A 37 15.39 4.13 -3.59
CA TYR A 37 15.22 3.74 -4.98
C TYR A 37 13.82 4.11 -5.50
N ASN A 38 12.83 4.22 -4.61
CA ASN A 38 11.41 4.32 -4.99
C ASN A 38 10.64 5.41 -4.20
N LEU A 39 11.04 6.68 -4.34
CA LEU A 39 10.34 7.80 -3.74
C LEU A 39 8.96 7.99 -4.37
N ALA A 40 7.95 8.14 -3.52
CA ALA A 40 6.55 8.32 -3.89
C ALA A 40 6.00 9.62 -3.27
N PRO A 41 4.87 10.15 -3.77
CA PRO A 41 4.17 11.25 -3.12
C PRO A 41 3.95 11.01 -1.62
N HIS A 42 3.91 12.10 -0.87
CA HIS A 42 3.81 12.16 0.59
C HIS A 42 5.03 11.65 1.36
N THR A 43 6.11 11.28 0.68
CA THR A 43 7.41 11.03 1.31
C THR A 43 8.26 12.30 1.33
N ASN A 44 9.29 12.31 2.17
CA ASN A 44 10.25 13.41 2.26
C ASN A 44 11.34 13.28 1.19
N ALA A 45 11.70 14.40 0.57
CA ALA A 45 12.82 14.51 -0.34
C ALA A 45 13.50 15.88 -0.19
N PRO A 46 14.83 15.98 -0.41
CA PRO A 46 15.51 17.25 -0.42
C PRO A 46 15.11 18.06 -1.65
N VAL A 47 15.02 19.38 -1.48
CA VAL A 47 14.91 20.34 -2.57
C VAL A 47 15.93 21.46 -2.36
N LEU A 48 16.52 21.94 -3.44
CA LEU A 48 17.38 23.12 -3.46
C LEU A 48 16.51 24.37 -3.61
N ARG A 49 16.68 25.37 -2.75
CA ARG A 49 15.96 26.65 -2.81
C ARG A 49 16.82 27.80 -2.28
N ARG A 50 16.37 29.04 -2.50
CA ARG A 50 16.91 30.21 -1.78
C ARG A 50 16.39 30.23 -0.34
N ARG A 51 17.20 30.70 0.62
CA ARG A 51 16.79 30.89 2.02
C ARG A 51 15.77 32.03 2.12
N GLU A 52 14.73 31.90 2.96
CA GLU A 52 13.66 32.92 3.07
C GLU A 52 14.21 34.29 3.51
N HIS A 53 15.11 34.30 4.50
CA HIS A 53 15.69 35.51 5.08
C HIS A 53 17.01 35.95 4.43
N ASN A 54 17.54 35.16 3.48
CA ASN A 54 18.76 35.48 2.74
C ASN A 54 18.66 34.90 1.31
N LYS A 55 18.12 35.70 0.38
CA LYS A 55 17.85 35.24 -0.98
C LYS A 55 19.11 35.06 -1.84
N ASP A 56 20.27 35.48 -1.35
CA ASP A 56 21.56 35.28 -2.01
C ASP A 56 22.18 33.91 -1.64
N GLU A 57 21.60 33.20 -0.68
CA GLU A 57 22.08 31.91 -0.19
C GLU A 57 21.20 30.75 -0.69
N LEU A 58 21.84 29.73 -1.26
CA LEU A 58 21.18 28.47 -1.58
C LEU A 58 21.22 27.54 -0.37
N VAL A 59 20.13 26.82 -0.14
CA VAL A 59 20.03 25.77 0.88
C VAL A 59 19.36 24.53 0.31
N LEU A 60 19.81 23.36 0.76
CA LEU A 60 19.01 22.15 0.68
C LEU A 60 18.01 22.15 1.82
N SER A 61 16.80 21.67 1.54
CA SER A 61 15.76 21.55 2.55
C SER A 61 15.00 20.27 2.30
N THR A 62 14.96 19.39 3.28
CA THR A 62 14.06 18.24 3.22
C THR A 62 12.63 18.70 3.41
N MET A 63 11.77 18.34 2.46
CA MET A 63 10.35 18.71 2.40
C MET A 63 9.49 17.51 1.99
N ARG A 64 8.20 17.56 2.32
CA ARG A 64 7.25 16.52 1.92
C ARG A 64 6.75 16.74 0.50
N TRP A 65 6.79 15.71 -0.34
CA TRP A 65 6.28 15.78 -1.72
C TRP A 65 4.75 15.76 -1.74
N GLY A 66 4.12 16.81 -2.27
CA GLY A 66 2.68 17.05 -2.27
C GLY A 66 2.40 18.39 -1.60
N LEU A 67 2.38 19.46 -2.41
CA LEU A 67 2.34 20.82 -1.92
C LEU A 67 1.03 21.14 -1.20
N ILE A 68 1.13 21.74 -0.03
CA ILE A 68 0.01 22.35 0.68
C ILE A 68 0.28 23.85 0.77
N PRO A 69 -0.62 24.68 0.23
CA PRO A 69 -0.41 26.12 0.24
C PRO A 69 -0.52 26.67 1.66
N HIS A 70 0.22 27.73 1.99
CA HIS A 70 0.24 28.36 3.32
C HIS A 70 -1.13 28.83 3.81
N PHE A 71 -2.05 29.14 2.89
CA PHE A 71 -3.42 29.55 3.22
C PHE A 71 -4.34 28.36 3.50
N ALA A 72 -3.87 27.12 3.31
CA ALA A 72 -4.65 25.94 3.62
C ALA A 72 -4.84 25.84 5.14
N LYS A 73 -6.09 25.65 5.54
CA LYS A 73 -6.45 25.41 6.95
C LYS A 73 -6.37 23.93 7.33
N PHE A 74 -6.29 23.06 6.34
CA PHE A 74 -6.20 21.61 6.48
C PHE A 74 -5.55 21.00 5.23
N GLU A 75 -5.07 19.76 5.32
CA GLU A 75 -4.57 19.02 4.18
C GLU A 75 -5.74 18.46 3.34
N ASP A 76 -6.05 19.12 2.22
CA ASP A 76 -7.02 18.61 1.24
C ASP A 76 -6.38 17.51 0.38
N LYS A 77 -6.92 16.29 0.45
CA LYS A 77 -6.43 15.14 -0.32
C LYS A 77 -7.09 14.96 -1.68
N ASN A 78 -8.10 15.76 -2.01
CA ASN A 78 -8.60 15.83 -3.39
C ASN A 78 -7.74 16.76 -4.25
N LEU A 79 -6.93 17.60 -3.60
CA LEU A 79 -5.97 18.47 -4.23
C LEU A 79 -4.77 17.64 -4.75
N ASN A 80 -4.74 17.40 -6.06
CA ASN A 80 -3.59 16.75 -6.70
C ASN A 80 -2.46 17.77 -6.89
N THR A 81 -1.68 17.98 -5.83
CA THR A 81 -0.60 18.97 -5.77
C THR A 81 0.79 18.33 -5.83
N THR A 82 0.85 17.04 -6.19
CA THR A 82 2.12 16.33 -6.42
C THR A 82 2.85 16.88 -7.65
N ASN A 83 2.09 17.35 -8.65
CA ASN A 83 2.60 18.03 -9.82
C ASN A 83 1.88 19.37 -10.08
N ALA A 84 2.63 20.38 -10.49
CA ALA A 84 2.11 21.63 -11.03
C ALA A 84 2.27 21.64 -12.55
N ARG A 85 1.17 21.81 -13.30
CA ARG A 85 1.23 21.87 -14.77
C ARG A 85 1.74 23.23 -15.24
N SER A 86 2.67 23.24 -16.18
CA SER A 86 3.26 24.47 -16.74
C SER A 86 2.23 25.43 -17.30
N GLU A 87 1.18 24.91 -17.95
CA GLU A 87 0.07 25.69 -18.49
C GLU A 87 -0.61 26.52 -17.39
N ASN A 88 -0.88 25.91 -16.24
CA ASN A 88 -1.48 26.60 -15.08
C ASN A 88 -0.55 27.70 -14.52
N LEU A 89 0.77 27.53 -14.63
CA LEU A 89 1.74 28.53 -14.21
C LEU A 89 1.83 29.69 -15.21
N ILE A 90 1.70 29.41 -16.50
CA ILE A 90 1.77 30.42 -17.57
C ILE A 90 0.48 31.24 -17.61
N ASP A 91 -0.67 30.58 -17.71
CA ASP A 91 -1.98 31.22 -17.90
C ASP A 91 -2.37 32.07 -16.69
N GLY A 92 -1.87 31.70 -15.50
CA GLY A 92 -2.12 32.43 -14.26
C GLY A 92 -3.49 32.13 -13.68
N GLY A 93 -3.52 31.49 -12.51
CA GLY A 93 -4.76 31.19 -11.81
C GLY A 93 -4.61 30.06 -10.80
N GLY A 94 -5.68 29.82 -10.05
CA GLY A 94 -5.73 28.80 -9.01
C GLY A 94 -4.73 29.02 -7.88
N MET A 95 -4.44 27.95 -7.14
CA MET A 95 -3.58 28.00 -5.95
C MET A 95 -2.12 28.36 -6.25
N TRP A 96 -1.65 28.20 -7.49
CA TRP A 96 -0.25 28.43 -7.85
C TRP A 96 0.09 29.92 -7.97
N ALA A 97 -0.91 30.77 -8.16
CA ALA A 97 -0.72 32.19 -8.42
C ALA A 97 0.03 32.91 -7.29
N SER A 98 -0.23 32.56 -6.03
CA SER A 98 0.41 33.18 -4.86
C SER A 98 1.83 32.70 -4.60
N ILE A 99 2.25 31.58 -5.19
CA ILE A 99 3.56 30.96 -4.90
C ILE A 99 4.53 30.98 -6.08
N LYS A 100 4.04 30.96 -7.34
CA LYS A 100 4.89 30.82 -8.53
C LYS A 100 5.94 31.94 -8.68
N GLY A 101 5.65 33.13 -8.16
CA GLY A 101 6.56 34.28 -8.22
C GLY A 101 7.72 34.23 -7.20
N GLY A 102 7.54 33.55 -6.07
CA GLY A 102 8.45 33.66 -4.92
C GLY A 102 8.92 32.35 -4.29
N LYS A 103 8.20 31.23 -4.49
CA LYS A 103 8.49 29.96 -3.82
C LYS A 103 8.83 28.87 -4.84
N ARG A 104 9.98 29.05 -5.50
CA ARG A 104 10.54 28.10 -6.47
C ARG A 104 11.68 27.30 -5.83
N CYS A 105 11.77 26.03 -6.19
CA CYS A 105 12.84 25.12 -5.78
C CYS A 105 13.27 24.23 -6.96
N ALA A 106 14.40 23.54 -6.81
CA ALA A 106 14.85 22.49 -7.72
C ALA A 106 14.90 21.16 -6.96
N VAL A 107 14.37 20.10 -7.55
CA VAL A 107 14.25 18.78 -6.93
C VAL A 107 15.33 17.87 -7.52
N PRO A 108 16.42 17.57 -6.79
CA PRO A 108 17.43 16.62 -7.25
C PRO A 108 16.88 15.20 -7.34
N CYS A 109 17.20 14.50 -8.42
CA CYS A 109 16.98 13.06 -8.53
C CYS A 109 18.01 12.41 -9.47
N GLN A 110 18.27 11.11 -9.29
CA GLN A 110 19.09 10.35 -10.26
C GLN A 110 18.31 10.01 -11.53
N GLY A 111 17.00 9.96 -11.41
CA GLY A 111 16.07 9.59 -12.46
C GLY A 111 14.67 9.42 -11.91
N TYR A 112 13.70 9.39 -12.81
CA TYR A 112 12.29 9.22 -12.49
C TYR A 112 11.67 8.05 -13.23
N TYR A 113 10.53 7.58 -12.74
CA TYR A 113 9.81 6.48 -13.37
C TYR A 113 8.56 6.98 -14.07
N GLU A 114 8.24 6.35 -15.19
CA GLU A 114 6.99 6.58 -15.90
C GLU A 114 6.44 5.27 -16.50
N TRP A 115 5.11 5.16 -16.61
CA TRP A 115 4.46 3.91 -17.01
C TRP A 115 3.90 3.99 -18.42
N LEU A 116 4.47 3.19 -19.33
CA LEU A 116 3.89 2.94 -20.64
C LEU A 116 2.58 2.18 -20.47
N THR A 117 1.47 2.80 -20.86
CA THR A 117 0.14 2.19 -20.77
C THR A 117 -0.30 1.65 -22.14
N LYS A 118 -0.53 0.33 -22.23
CA LYS A 118 -1.08 -0.34 -23.41
C LYS A 118 -2.30 -1.15 -22.98
N GLY A 119 -3.50 -0.62 -23.25
CA GLY A 119 -4.75 -1.17 -22.71
C GLY A 119 -4.74 -1.13 -21.18
N THR A 120 -4.92 -2.28 -20.53
CA THR A 120 -4.86 -2.42 -19.06
C THR A 120 -3.43 -2.65 -18.53
N LYS A 121 -2.46 -2.95 -19.40
CA LYS A 121 -1.08 -3.25 -18.99
C LYS A 121 -0.28 -1.96 -18.84
N LYS A 122 0.38 -1.81 -17.68
CA LYS A 122 1.32 -0.72 -17.39
C LYS A 122 2.74 -1.27 -17.26
N THR A 123 3.68 -0.74 -18.03
CA THR A 123 5.09 -1.16 -18.01
C THR A 123 5.96 -0.01 -17.52
N PRO A 124 6.58 -0.11 -16.33
CA PRO A 124 7.42 0.97 -15.82
C PRO A 124 8.71 1.09 -16.62
N HIS A 125 9.11 2.32 -16.88
CA HIS A 125 10.39 2.70 -17.43
C HIS A 125 11.08 3.65 -16.47
N TYR A 126 12.40 3.57 -16.41
CA TYR A 126 13.23 4.50 -15.67
C TYR A 126 13.94 5.43 -16.65
N ILE A 127 13.92 6.73 -16.33
CA ILE A 127 14.42 7.81 -17.18
C ILE A 127 15.48 8.56 -16.38
N LYS A 128 16.69 8.68 -16.93
CA LYS A 128 17.83 9.35 -16.28
C LYS A 128 18.70 10.10 -17.29
N PRO A 129 19.57 11.04 -16.87
CA PRO A 129 20.51 11.70 -17.77
C PRO A 129 21.56 10.71 -18.27
N LYS A 130 21.97 10.83 -19.54
CA LYS A 130 23.03 9.98 -20.11
C LYS A 130 24.38 10.16 -19.42
N ASP A 131 24.67 11.37 -18.96
CA ASP A 131 25.93 11.70 -18.30
C ASP A 131 26.06 11.15 -16.86
N GLY A 132 24.98 10.57 -16.32
CA GLY A 132 24.96 9.96 -15.00
C GLY A 132 24.90 10.93 -13.82
N ARG A 133 24.87 12.25 -14.06
CA ARG A 133 24.73 13.26 -13.01
C ARG A 133 23.30 13.28 -12.46
N LEU A 134 23.13 13.88 -11.28
CA LEU A 134 21.79 14.18 -10.77
C LEU A 134 21.09 15.14 -11.76
N MET A 135 19.83 14.89 -12.08
CA MET A 135 18.99 15.89 -12.75
C MET A 135 18.29 16.76 -11.71
N LEU A 136 18.00 18.01 -12.10
CA LEU A 136 17.24 18.94 -11.29
C LEU A 136 15.88 19.21 -11.94
N MET A 137 14.81 18.76 -11.30
CA MET A 137 13.44 19.06 -11.76
C MET A 137 12.98 20.40 -11.17
N ALA A 138 12.38 21.26 -11.98
CA ALA A 138 11.77 22.49 -11.48
C ALA A 138 10.62 22.14 -10.52
N GLY A 139 10.59 22.80 -9.37
CA GLY A 139 9.59 22.62 -8.32
C GLY A 139 9.06 23.93 -7.76
N LEU A 140 7.92 23.83 -7.11
CA LEU A 140 7.34 24.88 -6.26
C LEU A 140 7.31 24.36 -4.83
N TRP A 141 7.44 25.26 -3.85
CA TRP A 141 7.34 24.89 -2.44
C TRP A 141 6.42 25.85 -1.68
N ASP A 142 5.92 25.40 -0.54
CA ASP A 142 5.24 26.25 0.41
C ASP A 142 5.39 25.70 1.83
N VAL A 143 5.17 26.57 2.80
CA VAL A 143 5.22 26.28 4.23
C VAL A 143 3.85 26.58 4.82
N VAL A 144 3.31 25.63 5.57
CA VAL A 144 1.97 25.76 6.15
C VAL A 144 1.98 25.32 7.60
N GLN A 145 1.35 26.14 8.45
CA GLN A 145 1.05 25.79 9.82
C GLN A 145 -0.40 25.31 9.87
N LEU A 146 -0.62 24.00 9.89
CA LEU A 146 -1.97 23.44 9.82
C LEU A 146 -2.69 23.44 11.18
N ARG A 147 -1.92 23.47 12.28
CA ARG A 147 -2.45 23.50 13.65
C ARG A 147 -1.67 24.50 14.50
N ALA A 148 -2.34 25.14 15.46
CA ALA A 148 -1.70 26.12 16.33
C ALA A 148 -0.67 25.51 17.30
N ASP A 149 -0.80 24.22 17.61
CA ASP A 149 0.04 23.46 18.55
C ASP A 149 1.23 22.74 17.88
N GLN A 150 1.30 22.74 16.55
CA GLN A 150 2.36 22.07 15.82
C GLN A 150 3.69 22.80 16.04
N THR A 151 4.68 22.10 16.58
CA THR A 151 5.98 22.66 16.97
C THR A 151 6.78 23.19 15.78
N GLU A 152 6.64 22.58 14.61
CA GLU A 152 7.36 22.93 13.39
C GLU A 152 6.40 22.97 12.20
N PRO A 153 6.39 24.04 11.37
CA PRO A 153 5.49 24.13 10.24
C PRO A 153 5.80 23.04 9.19
N LEU A 154 4.79 22.67 8.41
CA LEU A 154 4.94 21.66 7.38
C LEU A 154 5.52 22.29 6.10
N TRP A 155 6.69 21.82 5.70
CA TRP A 155 7.35 22.20 4.44
C TRP A 155 6.99 21.21 3.35
N THR A 156 6.43 21.70 2.26
CA THR A 156 5.92 20.86 1.17
C THR A 156 6.35 21.36 -0.19
N PHE A 157 6.42 20.47 -1.17
CA PHE A 157 6.77 20.83 -2.55
C PHE A 157 5.97 20.09 -3.62
N SER A 158 5.95 20.64 -4.83
CA SER A 158 5.34 20.09 -6.04
C SER A 158 6.36 20.08 -7.18
N ILE A 159 6.29 19.07 -8.06
CA ILE A 159 7.15 19.00 -9.26
C ILE A 159 6.43 19.65 -10.43
N VAL A 160 7.08 20.58 -11.12
CA VAL A 160 6.53 21.20 -12.33
C VAL A 160 6.62 20.22 -13.50
N THR A 161 5.52 20.08 -14.24
CA THR A 161 5.44 19.20 -15.41
C THR A 161 5.02 19.97 -16.64
N THR A 162 5.50 19.56 -17.80
CA THR A 162 5.17 20.11 -19.12
C THR A 162 4.84 18.98 -20.09
N ALA A 163 4.44 19.33 -21.31
CA ALA A 163 4.21 18.36 -22.38
C ALA A 163 5.49 17.57 -22.70
N SER A 164 5.36 16.27 -22.96
CA SER A 164 6.50 15.46 -23.38
C SER A 164 7.01 15.87 -24.75
N GLY A 165 8.34 15.95 -24.88
CA GLY A 165 9.01 16.10 -26.17
C GLY A 165 8.90 14.83 -27.02
N SER A 166 9.35 14.89 -28.27
CA SER A 166 9.35 13.76 -29.21
C SER A 166 10.09 12.51 -28.67
N ALA A 167 11.07 12.72 -27.80
CA ALA A 167 11.84 11.70 -27.10
C ALA A 167 11.01 10.77 -26.21
N LEU A 168 9.99 11.31 -25.53
CA LEU A 168 9.25 10.61 -24.46
C LEU A 168 7.74 10.55 -24.71
N SER A 169 7.24 11.19 -25.78
CA SER A 169 5.81 11.20 -26.10
C SER A 169 5.23 9.81 -26.39
N TRP A 170 6.07 8.85 -26.80
CA TRP A 170 5.68 7.44 -26.95
C TRP A 170 5.43 6.74 -25.60
N LEU A 171 6.01 7.25 -24.51
CA LEU A 171 5.93 6.70 -23.15
C LEU A 171 4.77 7.32 -22.36
N HIS A 172 4.70 8.65 -22.32
CA HIS A 172 3.66 9.42 -21.63
C HIS A 172 3.52 10.81 -22.26
N ASP A 173 2.34 11.43 -22.18
CA ASP A 173 2.08 12.79 -22.68
C ASP A 173 2.71 13.93 -21.84
N ARG A 174 3.28 13.62 -20.67
CA ARG A 174 3.86 14.58 -19.73
C ARG A 174 5.23 14.14 -19.23
N GLN A 175 6.07 15.12 -18.94
CA GLN A 175 7.37 14.95 -18.28
C GLN A 175 7.62 16.06 -17.25
N PRO A 176 8.53 15.87 -16.29
CA PRO A 176 9.04 16.97 -15.45
C PRO A 176 9.72 18.04 -16.30
N VAL A 177 9.65 19.30 -15.85
CA VAL A 177 10.49 20.37 -16.40
C VAL A 177 11.89 20.21 -15.81
N MET A 178 12.88 19.98 -16.66
CA MET A 178 14.28 19.83 -16.25
C MET A 178 15.00 21.17 -16.32
N LEU A 179 15.78 21.48 -15.29
CA LEU A 179 16.68 22.64 -15.24
C LEU A 179 18.03 22.19 -15.79
N ASP A 180 18.11 22.12 -17.12
CA ASP A 180 19.19 21.45 -17.85
C ASP A 180 20.56 22.15 -17.77
N THR A 181 20.58 23.45 -17.44
CA THR A 181 21.82 24.25 -17.40
C THR A 181 21.92 25.09 -16.12
N PRO A 182 23.13 25.49 -15.71
CA PRO A 182 23.34 26.43 -14.60
C PRO A 182 22.55 27.73 -14.77
N GLU A 183 22.43 28.25 -15.99
CA GLU A 183 21.67 29.47 -16.28
C GLU A 183 20.17 29.24 -16.09
N ALA A 184 19.64 28.10 -16.52
CA ALA A 184 18.24 27.73 -16.29
C ALA A 184 17.94 27.56 -14.80
N LEU A 185 18.85 26.91 -14.06
CA LEU A 185 18.75 26.76 -12.61
C LEU A 185 18.78 28.11 -11.90
N SER A 186 19.76 28.95 -12.23
CA SER A 186 19.94 30.29 -11.66
C SER A 186 18.72 31.17 -11.94
N THR A 187 18.24 31.20 -13.19
CA THR A 187 17.02 31.94 -13.58
C THR A 187 15.80 31.42 -12.84
N TRP A 188 15.66 30.10 -12.68
CA TRP A 188 14.54 29.50 -11.95
C TRP A 188 14.58 29.82 -10.45
N LEU A 189 15.75 29.78 -9.82
CA LEU A 189 15.90 30.03 -8.38
C LEU A 189 16.01 31.52 -8.02
N ASP A 190 16.22 32.42 -8.98
CA ASP A 190 16.20 33.87 -8.74
C ASP A 190 14.79 34.35 -8.44
N THR A 191 14.47 34.45 -7.16
CA THR A 191 13.18 34.92 -6.65
C THR A 191 13.19 36.39 -6.24
N SER A 192 14.22 37.17 -6.59
CA SER A 192 14.40 38.57 -6.19
C SER A 192 13.18 39.44 -6.52
N SER A 193 12.64 39.30 -7.74
CA SER A 193 11.49 40.08 -8.22
C SER A 193 10.15 39.70 -7.60
N GLN A 194 10.05 38.50 -7.01
CA GLN A 194 8.81 37.87 -6.53
C GLN A 194 7.68 37.80 -7.59
N LYS A 195 8.01 38.03 -8.86
CA LYS A 195 7.05 38.11 -9.97
C LYS A 195 7.25 36.96 -10.93
N TRP A 196 6.17 36.59 -11.60
CA TRP A 196 6.24 35.67 -12.74
C TRP A 196 6.61 36.46 -13.99
N THR A 197 7.70 36.08 -14.66
CA THR A 197 8.20 36.74 -15.86
C THR A 197 8.06 35.82 -17.09
N PRO A 198 7.99 36.39 -18.31
CA PRO A 198 8.00 35.59 -19.54
C PRO A 198 9.23 34.66 -19.64
N GLU A 199 10.37 35.07 -19.08
CA GLU A 199 11.61 34.31 -19.03
C GLU A 199 11.44 33.00 -18.27
N LEU A 200 10.75 33.02 -17.12
CA LEU A 200 10.40 31.81 -16.37
C LEU A 200 9.48 30.89 -17.18
N GLY A 201 8.55 31.46 -17.95
CA GLY A 201 7.67 30.69 -18.84
C GLY A 201 8.45 29.94 -19.94
N LYS A 202 9.52 30.54 -20.49
CA LYS A 202 10.38 29.91 -21.51
C LYS A 202 11.11 28.67 -20.99
N LEU A 203 11.38 28.61 -19.68
CA LEU A 203 12.00 27.44 -19.05
C LEU A 203 11.06 26.22 -18.99
N LEU A 204 9.73 26.42 -19.03
CA LEU A 204 8.74 25.36 -18.84
C LEU A 204 8.50 24.50 -20.09
N SER A 205 9.57 24.13 -20.78
CA SER A 205 9.54 23.35 -22.01
C SER A 205 10.13 21.96 -21.82
N ALA A 206 9.91 21.10 -22.82
CA ALA A 206 10.49 19.77 -22.85
C ALA A 206 12.02 19.84 -22.73
N THR A 207 12.60 18.96 -21.91
CA THR A 207 14.07 18.85 -21.83
C THR A 207 14.67 18.56 -23.19
N LYS A 208 15.82 19.18 -23.43
CA LYS A 208 16.64 18.94 -24.63
C LYS A 208 17.86 18.10 -24.30
N SER A 209 18.12 17.85 -23.03
CA SER A 209 19.24 17.04 -22.57
C SER A 209 19.09 15.60 -23.03
N PRO A 210 20.18 14.93 -23.42
CA PRO A 210 20.16 13.50 -23.72
C PRO A 210 19.74 12.68 -22.49
N LEU A 211 18.73 11.83 -22.67
CA LEU A 211 18.21 10.93 -21.65
C LEU A 211 18.41 9.46 -22.05
N ASP A 212 18.66 8.61 -21.07
CA ASP A 212 18.43 7.17 -21.17
C ASP A 212 17.03 6.84 -20.68
N CYS A 213 16.36 5.91 -21.37
CA CYS A 213 15.05 5.40 -21.00
C CYS A 213 14.97 3.91 -21.28
N TYR A 214 14.68 3.11 -20.25
CA TYR A 214 14.59 1.65 -20.37
C TYR A 214 13.56 1.07 -19.41
N ALA A 215 13.00 -0.09 -19.78
CA ALA A 215 12.04 -0.81 -18.96
C ALA A 215 12.69 -1.36 -17.68
N VAL A 216 11.97 -1.26 -16.56
CA VAL A 216 12.39 -1.73 -15.23
C VAL A 216 11.38 -2.73 -14.64
N PRO A 217 11.70 -3.44 -13.54
CA PRO A 217 10.81 -4.46 -12.99
C PRO A 217 9.45 -3.88 -12.53
N PRO A 218 8.32 -4.59 -12.77
CA PRO A 218 6.98 -4.11 -12.42
C PRO A 218 6.77 -3.89 -10.92
N GLU A 219 7.58 -4.53 -10.08
CA GLU A 219 7.53 -4.45 -8.63
C GLU A 219 7.77 -3.03 -8.11
N VAL A 220 8.47 -2.18 -8.88
CA VAL A 220 8.62 -0.75 -8.56
C VAL A 220 7.26 -0.07 -8.43
N GLY A 221 6.21 -0.59 -9.08
CA GLY A 221 4.84 -0.08 -8.95
C GLY A 221 4.30 -0.08 -7.51
N ARG A 222 4.82 -0.94 -6.63
CA ARG A 222 4.40 -1.03 -5.22
C ARG A 222 5.08 0.07 -4.39
N VAL A 223 4.27 0.95 -3.79
CA VAL A 223 4.75 2.04 -2.91
C VAL A 223 5.35 1.44 -1.64
N GLY A 224 6.45 2.01 -1.16
CA GLY A 224 7.14 1.57 0.07
C GLY A 224 8.07 0.37 -0.10
N VAL A 225 8.05 -0.29 -1.26
CA VAL A 225 9.02 -1.35 -1.59
C VAL A 225 10.29 -0.70 -2.15
N GLU A 226 11.45 -1.14 -1.67
CA GLU A 226 12.77 -0.68 -2.12
C GLU A 226 13.56 -1.86 -2.71
N SER A 227 14.28 -1.63 -3.80
CA SER A 227 15.22 -2.61 -4.37
C SER A 227 16.25 -1.93 -5.27
N PRO A 228 17.53 -2.35 -5.22
CA PRO A 228 18.53 -1.90 -6.18
C PRO A 228 18.18 -2.22 -7.63
N THR A 229 17.44 -3.29 -7.85
CA THR A 229 17.02 -3.72 -9.19
C THR A 229 16.02 -2.77 -9.86
N PHE A 230 15.45 -1.80 -9.14
CA PHE A 230 14.44 -0.90 -9.70
C PHE A 230 14.99 0.11 -10.68
N ILE A 231 16.28 0.40 -10.60
CA ILE A 231 16.97 1.28 -11.56
C ILE A 231 17.79 0.50 -12.59
N GLU A 232 17.69 -0.84 -12.60
CA GLU A 232 18.40 -1.70 -13.55
C GLU A 232 17.49 -2.05 -14.73
N PRO A 233 17.99 -2.01 -15.98
CA PRO A 233 17.23 -2.48 -17.13
C PRO A 233 16.81 -3.95 -16.97
N VAL A 234 15.55 -4.28 -17.26
CA VAL A 234 15.05 -5.67 -17.23
C VAL A 234 15.90 -6.60 -18.13
N ALA A 235 16.47 -6.05 -19.21
CA ALA A 235 17.36 -6.80 -20.12
C ALA A 235 18.66 -7.27 -19.46
N THR A 236 19.12 -6.61 -18.38
CA THR A 236 20.39 -6.89 -17.72
C THR A 236 20.28 -7.78 -16.47
N ARG A 237 19.06 -8.16 -16.08
CA ARG A 237 18.80 -9.02 -14.91
C ARG A 237 19.28 -10.46 -15.12
N LYS A 238 20.05 -11.00 -14.16
CA LYS A 238 20.52 -12.42 -14.13
C LYS A 238 19.41 -13.46 -13.94
N ASP A 239 18.22 -13.01 -13.59
CA ASP A 239 16.98 -13.75 -13.34
C ASP A 239 15.88 -13.34 -14.34
N GLY A 240 16.25 -12.70 -15.45
CA GLY A 240 15.38 -12.40 -16.58
C GLY A 240 15.14 -13.62 -17.48
N ILE A 241 14.23 -13.46 -18.45
CA ILE A 241 13.78 -14.51 -19.38
C ILE A 241 14.97 -15.23 -20.09
N GLN A 242 16.09 -14.55 -20.34
CA GLN A 242 17.32 -15.17 -20.88
C GLN A 242 17.93 -16.24 -19.95
N ALA A 243 17.86 -16.07 -18.63
CA ALA A 243 18.33 -17.08 -17.67
C ALA A 243 17.38 -18.29 -17.58
N MET A 244 16.08 -18.08 -17.81
CA MET A 244 15.09 -19.17 -17.96
C MET A 244 15.32 -19.97 -19.24
N PHE A 245 15.63 -19.31 -20.37
CA PHE A 245 16.00 -19.99 -21.62
C PHE A 245 17.36 -20.70 -21.53
N ALA A 246 18.34 -20.13 -20.82
CA ALA A 246 19.63 -20.76 -20.55
C ALA A 246 19.50 -22.00 -19.65
N LYS A 247 18.62 -21.96 -18.62
CA LYS A 247 18.28 -23.13 -17.79
C LYS A 247 17.53 -24.21 -18.59
N GLN A 248 16.65 -23.83 -19.52
CA GLN A 248 15.96 -24.79 -20.40
C GLN A 248 16.91 -25.47 -21.40
N THR A 249 17.90 -24.74 -21.94
CA THR A 249 18.90 -25.31 -22.86
C THR A 249 19.95 -26.17 -22.14
N GLN A 250 20.23 -25.91 -20.86
CA GLN A 250 21.05 -26.82 -20.04
C GLN A 250 20.28 -28.07 -19.60
N ALA A 251 19.01 -27.95 -19.20
CA ALA A 251 18.18 -29.09 -18.80
C ALA A 251 17.88 -30.06 -19.95
N ALA A 252 17.85 -29.58 -21.20
CA ALA A 252 17.71 -30.41 -22.39
C ALA A 252 18.98 -31.23 -22.74
N LYS A 253 20.16 -30.86 -22.19
CA LYS A 253 21.43 -31.55 -22.41
C LYS A 253 21.78 -32.58 -21.33
N THR A 254 21.00 -32.70 -20.25
CA THR A 254 21.28 -33.55 -19.09
C THR A 254 20.22 -34.63 -18.81
N LYS A 255 19.59 -35.22 -19.84
CA LYS A 255 18.88 -36.50 -19.68
C LYS A 255 19.80 -37.67 -20.07
N PRO A 256 20.08 -38.63 -19.17
CA PRO A 256 20.84 -39.82 -19.52
C PRO A 256 19.94 -40.85 -20.22
N SER A 257 20.41 -41.42 -21.32
CA SER A 257 19.86 -42.64 -21.93
C SER A 257 20.54 -43.88 -21.34
N PRO A 258 19.85 -45.01 -21.14
CA PRO A 258 20.44 -46.21 -20.54
C PRO A 258 21.33 -46.98 -21.53
N SER A 259 22.32 -47.65 -20.94
CA SER A 259 23.56 -48.25 -21.47
C SER A 259 23.47 -49.17 -22.70
N LYS A 260 24.58 -49.24 -23.45
CA LYS A 260 25.32 -50.51 -23.70
C LYS A 260 26.76 -50.32 -24.20
N ALA A 261 27.68 -50.88 -23.41
CA ALA A 261 28.94 -51.60 -23.70
C ALA A 261 30.01 -51.08 -24.69
N ALA A 262 31.23 -50.99 -24.12
CA ALA A 262 32.51 -51.54 -24.58
C ALA A 262 33.57 -50.64 -25.29
N ALA A 263 34.73 -50.62 -24.61
CA ALA A 263 36.10 -50.77 -25.11
C ALA A 263 36.89 -49.55 -25.67
N THR A 264 37.93 -49.23 -24.87
CA THR A 264 39.36 -49.05 -25.21
C THR A 264 39.94 -47.74 -25.76
N SER A 265 40.96 -47.30 -25.01
CA SER A 265 42.24 -46.69 -25.39
C SER A 265 42.35 -45.16 -25.59
N SER A 266 43.17 -44.58 -24.71
CA SER A 266 43.93 -43.32 -24.81
C SER A 266 44.99 -43.39 -25.95
N PRO A 267 45.82 -42.36 -26.28
CA PRO A 267 46.10 -41.11 -25.55
C PRO A 267 46.43 -39.82 -26.37
N LYS A 268 46.42 -38.68 -25.65
CA LYS A 268 47.32 -37.49 -25.69
C LYS A 268 47.52 -36.59 -26.97
N PRO A 269 47.96 -35.32 -26.77
CA PRO A 269 47.79 -34.14 -27.63
C PRO A 269 49.13 -33.76 -28.32
N PRO A 270 49.53 -32.49 -28.65
CA PRO A 270 48.89 -31.16 -28.79
C PRO A 270 49.36 -30.50 -30.13
N PRO A 271 49.85 -29.22 -30.26
CA PRO A 271 49.47 -27.89 -29.74
C PRO A 271 49.39 -26.78 -30.84
N SER A 272 49.05 -25.55 -30.41
CA SER A 272 49.56 -24.25 -30.93
C SER A 272 49.05 -23.81 -32.34
N SER A 273 49.00 -22.55 -32.76
CA SER A 273 49.64 -21.27 -32.40
C SER A 273 48.79 -20.15 -33.07
N SER A 274 48.43 -19.06 -32.40
CA SER A 274 49.13 -17.77 -32.29
C SER A 274 48.96 -16.80 -33.48
N LYS A 275 48.56 -15.56 -33.13
CA LYS A 275 48.99 -14.26 -33.70
C LYS A 275 48.44 -13.91 -35.10
N GLN A 276 48.18 -12.66 -35.48
CA GLN A 276 48.49 -11.33 -34.94
C GLN A 276 47.66 -10.27 -35.71
N ALA A 277 47.43 -9.10 -35.08
CA ALA A 277 47.61 -7.72 -35.58
C ALA A 277 47.22 -7.33 -37.03
N GLU A 278 46.84 -6.12 -37.41
CA GLU A 278 46.51 -4.81 -36.81
C GLU A 278 46.37 -3.89 -38.04
N LYS A 279 45.39 -2.98 -38.10
CA LYS A 279 45.62 -1.68 -38.76
C LYS A 279 44.54 -0.65 -38.46
N ARG A 280 45.00 0.44 -37.85
CA ARG A 280 44.32 1.75 -37.75
C ARG A 280 44.41 2.50 -39.08
N ARG A 281 43.38 3.30 -39.40
CA ARG A 281 43.49 4.62 -40.04
C ARG A 281 42.36 5.53 -39.55
N ARG A 282 42.71 6.80 -39.34
CA ARG A 282 41.88 7.94 -38.91
C ARG A 282 41.54 8.85 -40.08
N HIS A 283 40.34 9.42 -40.09
CA HIS A 283 39.94 10.80 -40.49
C HIS A 283 38.46 10.94 -40.05
N ASP A 284 38.10 11.82 -39.11
CA ASP A 284 37.69 13.25 -39.29
C ASP A 284 36.78 13.45 -40.51
N SER A 285 35.62 14.10 -40.48
CA SER A 285 34.84 14.86 -39.50
C SER A 285 33.54 15.22 -40.22
N ASP A 286 32.35 15.16 -39.61
CA ASP A 286 31.38 16.28 -39.62
C ASP A 286 30.11 15.94 -38.81
N LEU A 287 29.50 17.01 -38.33
CA LEU A 287 28.41 17.14 -37.37
C LEU A 287 27.04 16.69 -37.91
N GLY A 288 26.17 16.22 -37.01
CA GLY A 288 24.71 16.29 -37.22
C GLY A 288 23.91 15.13 -36.63
N ASP A 289 23.09 15.49 -35.63
CA ASP A 289 21.94 14.78 -35.05
C ASP A 289 22.20 13.75 -33.93
N ASP A 290 22.06 14.25 -32.70
CA ASP A 290 21.98 13.50 -31.45
C ASP A 290 20.75 12.56 -31.45
N GLU A 291 20.95 11.28 -31.79
CA GLU A 291 19.96 10.23 -31.57
C GLU A 291 19.97 9.74 -30.10
N ILE A 292 18.79 9.74 -29.48
CA ILE A 292 18.51 9.04 -28.23
C ILE A 292 18.62 7.53 -28.50
N GLU A 293 19.37 6.81 -27.67
CA GLU A 293 19.52 5.36 -27.83
C GLU A 293 18.31 4.68 -27.17
N ILE A 294 17.28 4.42 -27.96
CA ILE A 294 16.04 3.75 -27.54
C ILE A 294 16.25 2.24 -27.77
N LEU A 295 16.50 1.47 -26.70
CA LEU A 295 16.75 0.03 -26.78
C LEU A 295 15.53 -0.83 -27.17
N ASP A 296 14.34 -0.25 -27.35
CA ASP A 296 13.15 -1.02 -27.74
C ASP A 296 12.07 -0.17 -28.45
N ARG A 297 12.19 -0.02 -29.78
CA ARG A 297 11.15 0.59 -30.64
C ARG A 297 10.52 -0.49 -31.54
N PRO A 298 9.18 -0.63 -31.64
CA PRO A 298 8.59 -1.48 -32.67
C PRO A 298 8.78 -0.85 -34.07
N PRO A 299 9.01 -1.64 -35.12
CA PRO A 299 9.31 -1.11 -36.45
C PRO A 299 8.08 -0.46 -37.11
N SER A 300 8.29 0.60 -37.90
CA SER A 300 7.26 1.24 -38.73
C SER A 300 7.39 0.81 -40.20
N PRO A 301 6.29 0.77 -40.98
CA PRO A 301 6.29 0.21 -42.33
C PRO A 301 6.73 1.25 -43.36
N LYS A 302 7.76 0.95 -44.17
CA LYS A 302 8.07 1.72 -45.38
C LYS A 302 7.77 0.92 -46.66
N LYS A 303 7.11 1.64 -47.56
CA LYS A 303 6.63 1.28 -48.91
C LYS A 303 7.75 0.67 -49.77
N LEU A 304 7.40 -0.33 -50.58
CA LEU A 304 8.24 -0.80 -51.68
C LEU A 304 7.44 -0.80 -52.99
N ALA A 305 7.95 -0.07 -53.98
CA ALA A 305 7.50 -0.14 -55.37
C ALA A 305 8.47 -1.03 -56.18
N ILE A 306 7.88 -2.11 -56.71
CA ILE A 306 8.11 -2.96 -57.90
C ILE A 306 9.27 -2.55 -58.84
N VAL A 307 10.11 -3.50 -59.31
CA VAL A 307 10.13 -4.15 -60.67
C VAL A 307 11.40 -5.05 -60.70
N ARG A 308 11.53 -6.28 -61.23
CA ARG A 308 10.74 -7.24 -62.06
C ARG A 308 11.34 -8.65 -61.81
N VAL A 309 10.53 -9.70 -61.91
CA VAL A 309 10.98 -11.11 -61.96
C VAL A 309 10.67 -11.69 -63.33
N PHE A 310 11.61 -12.48 -63.86
CA PHE A 310 11.42 -13.32 -65.06
C PHE A 310 10.78 -14.67 -64.70
N ILE A 311 10.04 -15.17 -65.67
CA ILE A 311 8.96 -16.18 -65.64
C ILE A 311 9.52 -17.62 -65.55
N PHE A 312 8.85 -18.55 -64.84
CA PHE A 312 8.23 -19.76 -65.43
C PHE A 312 7.48 -20.69 -64.43
N LYS A 313 6.21 -20.91 -64.80
CA LYS A 313 5.31 -22.08 -64.66
C LYS A 313 4.59 -22.43 -63.35
N HIS A 314 3.28 -22.11 -63.41
CA HIS A 314 2.13 -22.60 -62.65
C HIS A 314 2.00 -24.13 -62.59
N THR A 315 1.69 -24.66 -61.40
CA THR A 315 0.68 -25.73 -61.16
C THR A 315 0.48 -26.10 -59.68
N ASP A 316 1.25 -25.56 -58.73
CA ASP A 316 1.21 -26.05 -57.33
C ASP A 316 0.47 -25.14 -56.32
N LEU A 317 0.11 -23.91 -56.69
CA LEU A 317 -0.50 -22.96 -55.74
C LEU A 317 -2.00 -23.24 -55.49
N ALA A 318 -2.74 -23.67 -56.50
CA ALA A 318 -4.18 -23.93 -56.37
C ALA A 318 -4.47 -25.13 -55.45
N ARG A 319 -3.63 -26.18 -55.46
CA ARG A 319 -3.74 -27.32 -54.53
C ARG A 319 -3.44 -26.93 -53.09
N ARG A 320 -2.44 -26.07 -52.86
CA ARG A 320 -2.08 -25.61 -51.52
C ARG A 320 -3.13 -24.67 -50.92
N VAL A 321 -3.72 -23.78 -51.72
CA VAL A 321 -4.82 -22.91 -51.27
C VAL A 321 -6.09 -23.71 -51.01
N PHE A 322 -6.41 -24.70 -51.85
CA PHE A 322 -7.55 -25.59 -51.62
C PHE A 322 -7.38 -26.43 -50.34
N LEU A 323 -6.19 -26.98 -50.10
CA LEU A 323 -5.90 -27.76 -48.89
C LEU A 323 -5.95 -26.87 -47.63
N PHE A 324 -5.47 -25.63 -47.71
CA PHE A 324 -5.52 -24.68 -46.59
C PHE A 324 -6.96 -24.29 -46.26
N LEU A 325 -7.78 -24.00 -47.27
CA LEU A 325 -9.20 -23.69 -47.10
C LEU A 325 -9.97 -24.90 -46.53
N LEU A 326 -9.67 -26.11 -46.98
CA LEU A 326 -10.26 -27.34 -46.47
C LEU A 326 -9.91 -27.56 -44.98
N VAL A 327 -8.65 -27.34 -44.58
CA VAL A 327 -8.20 -27.47 -43.19
C VAL A 327 -8.82 -26.39 -42.29
N THR A 328 -8.97 -25.16 -42.78
CA THR A 328 -9.65 -24.11 -42.02
C THR A 328 -11.15 -24.37 -41.88
N ALA A 329 -11.81 -24.91 -42.91
CA ALA A 329 -13.21 -25.29 -42.86
C ALA A 329 -13.46 -26.48 -41.92
N LEU A 330 -12.61 -27.51 -41.97
CA LEU A 330 -12.66 -28.64 -41.04
C LEU A 330 -12.38 -28.21 -39.59
N SER A 331 -11.47 -27.27 -39.37
CA SER A 331 -11.19 -26.71 -38.05
C SER A 331 -12.37 -25.89 -37.50
N ALA A 332 -13.06 -25.14 -38.35
CA ALA A 332 -14.28 -24.40 -37.97
C ALA A 332 -15.47 -25.35 -37.69
N ILE A 333 -15.60 -26.45 -38.43
CA ILE A 333 -16.61 -27.50 -38.19
C ILE A 333 -16.30 -28.26 -36.89
N LEU A 334 -15.03 -28.54 -36.59
CA LEU A 334 -14.62 -29.17 -35.33
C LEU A 334 -14.83 -28.23 -34.14
N LEU A 335 -14.57 -26.93 -34.30
CA LEU A 335 -14.80 -25.93 -33.25
C LEU A 335 -16.29 -25.75 -32.97
N THR A 336 -17.13 -25.70 -34.00
CA THR A 336 -18.60 -25.64 -33.84
C THR A 336 -19.16 -26.91 -33.25
N LYS A 337 -18.70 -28.11 -33.66
CA LYS A 337 -19.08 -29.38 -33.02
C LYS A 337 -18.62 -29.47 -31.56
N ARG A 338 -17.47 -28.90 -31.20
CA ARG A 338 -16.96 -28.86 -29.82
C ARG A 338 -17.76 -27.88 -28.95
N ILE A 339 -18.17 -26.74 -29.51
CA ILE A 339 -19.07 -25.79 -28.84
C ILE A 339 -20.46 -26.41 -28.66
N GLN A 340 -20.97 -27.13 -29.67
CA GLN A 340 -22.24 -27.85 -29.59
C GLN A 340 -22.19 -28.96 -28.52
N SER A 341 -21.12 -29.78 -28.52
CA SER A 341 -20.91 -30.85 -27.54
C SER A 341 -20.78 -30.33 -26.11
N VAL A 342 -20.14 -29.17 -25.89
CA VAL A 342 -20.10 -28.52 -24.57
C VAL A 342 -21.49 -27.99 -24.20
N ARG A 343 -22.24 -27.44 -25.15
CA ARG A 343 -23.61 -26.94 -24.91
C ARG A 343 -24.61 -28.06 -24.63
N ASP A 344 -24.42 -29.22 -25.25
CA ASP A 344 -25.22 -30.43 -25.03
C ASP A 344 -24.82 -31.12 -23.71
N ALA A 345 -23.53 -31.10 -23.34
CA ALA A 345 -23.06 -31.53 -22.01
C ALA A 345 -23.57 -30.64 -20.87
N PHE A 346 -23.75 -29.34 -21.12
CA PHE A 346 -24.41 -28.42 -20.18
C PHE A 346 -25.94 -28.57 -20.14
N ARG A 347 -26.55 -29.15 -21.18
CA ARG A 347 -27.99 -29.49 -21.19
C ARG A 347 -28.29 -30.86 -20.58
N SER A 348 -27.31 -31.77 -20.51
CA SER A 348 -27.48 -33.12 -19.92
C SER A 348 -27.26 -33.20 -18.41
N VAL A 349 -26.95 -32.08 -17.73
CA VAL A 349 -26.95 -31.98 -16.27
C VAL A 349 -28.20 -31.20 -15.84
N ALA A 350 -29.36 -31.73 -16.21
CA ALA A 350 -30.65 -31.31 -15.68
C ALA A 350 -31.03 -32.28 -14.55
N VAL A 351 -30.92 -31.82 -13.31
CA VAL A 351 -31.56 -32.46 -12.15
C VAL A 351 -33.07 -32.24 -12.27
N PRO A 352 -33.93 -33.23 -11.95
CA PRO A 352 -35.35 -33.17 -12.28
C PRO A 352 -36.07 -32.04 -11.56
N ALA A 353 -36.96 -31.36 -12.29
CA ALA A 353 -37.88 -30.39 -11.74
C ALA A 353 -38.76 -31.01 -10.65
N GLN A 354 -38.51 -30.64 -9.39
CA GLN A 354 -39.46 -30.87 -8.31
C GLN A 354 -40.47 -29.72 -8.31
N LYS A 355 -41.73 -30.10 -8.45
CA LYS A 355 -42.93 -29.27 -8.57
C LYS A 355 -42.97 -28.12 -7.56
N ASN A 356 -43.34 -26.95 -8.08
CA ASN A 356 -44.04 -25.84 -7.42
C ASN A 356 -44.41 -26.09 -5.95
N LEU A 357 -43.52 -25.68 -5.04
CA LEU A 357 -43.95 -24.99 -3.83
C LEU A 357 -43.50 -23.55 -3.96
N THR A 358 -44.47 -22.65 -4.07
CA THR A 358 -44.31 -21.24 -3.75
C THR A 358 -43.85 -21.11 -2.30
N MET A 359 -42.55 -21.24 -2.07
CA MET A 359 -41.93 -20.83 -0.82
C MET A 359 -41.69 -19.34 -0.92
N SER A 360 -42.45 -18.62 -0.10
CA SER A 360 -42.33 -17.21 0.25
C SER A 360 -40.92 -16.68 0.05
N SER A 361 -40.81 -15.70 -0.83
CA SER A 361 -39.72 -14.72 -0.88
C SER A 361 -39.71 -13.95 0.45
N THR A 362 -39.12 -14.54 1.47
CA THR A 362 -38.75 -13.87 2.71
C THR A 362 -37.32 -14.25 3.02
N VAL A 363 -36.39 -13.74 2.21
CA VAL A 363 -35.11 -13.29 2.79
C VAL A 363 -35.52 -12.11 3.67
N PRO A 364 -35.41 -12.18 5.01
CA PRO A 364 -35.61 -10.98 5.81
C PRO A 364 -34.59 -9.98 5.31
N ALA A 365 -35.05 -8.82 4.90
CA ALA A 365 -34.17 -7.70 4.66
C ALA A 365 -33.27 -7.54 5.89
N LEU A 366 -32.00 -7.16 5.69
CA LEU A 366 -31.15 -6.59 6.74
C LEU A 366 -31.80 -5.23 7.15
N GLU A 367 -32.94 -5.32 7.82
CA GLU A 367 -33.87 -4.27 8.23
C GLU A 367 -34.08 -4.29 9.75
N THR A 368 -33.21 -4.96 10.52
CA THR A 368 -33.25 -4.80 11.98
C THR A 368 -32.77 -3.41 12.35
N ASP A 369 -33.68 -2.61 12.88
CA ASP A 369 -33.36 -1.30 13.44
C ASP A 369 -32.43 -1.43 14.66
N ILE A 370 -31.72 -0.35 14.98
CA ILE A 370 -30.76 -0.32 16.09
C ILE A 370 -31.40 -0.74 17.42
N PRO A 371 -32.64 -0.32 17.78
CA PRO A 371 -33.31 -0.76 19.00
C PRO A 371 -33.49 -2.28 19.11
N THR A 372 -33.87 -2.95 18.02
CA THR A 372 -34.05 -4.40 18.00
C THR A 372 -32.72 -5.13 18.19
N LEU A 373 -31.68 -4.68 17.45
CA LEU A 373 -30.33 -5.21 17.65
C LEU A 373 -29.85 -4.96 19.09
N GLN A 374 -30.17 -3.79 19.65
CA GLN A 374 -29.79 -3.41 21.00
C GLN A 374 -30.38 -4.28 22.09
N ALA A 375 -31.66 -4.63 21.97
CA ALA A 375 -32.28 -5.58 22.87
C ALA A 375 -31.59 -6.95 22.80
N ALA A 376 -31.26 -7.44 21.59
CA ALA A 376 -30.62 -8.73 21.39
C ALA A 376 -29.21 -8.78 22.01
N TRP A 377 -28.32 -7.83 21.70
CA TRP A 377 -26.97 -7.87 22.26
C TRP A 377 -26.94 -7.62 23.77
N ARG A 378 -27.88 -6.83 24.32
CA ARG A 378 -27.99 -6.67 25.78
C ARG A 378 -28.38 -7.97 26.46
N ALA A 379 -29.27 -8.76 25.86
CA ALA A 379 -29.59 -10.10 26.35
C ALA A 379 -28.36 -11.02 26.28
N ASP A 380 -27.59 -10.95 25.19
CA ASP A 380 -26.37 -11.75 25.06
C ASP A 380 -25.27 -11.36 26.06
N LEU A 381 -25.07 -10.07 26.31
CA LEU A 381 -24.18 -9.55 27.34
C LEU A 381 -24.62 -9.99 28.74
N ALA A 382 -25.92 -9.92 29.02
CA ALA A 382 -26.48 -10.39 30.29
C ALA A 382 -26.27 -11.90 30.48
N ALA A 383 -26.38 -12.69 29.42
CA ALA A 383 -26.21 -14.14 29.43
C ALA A 383 -24.74 -14.62 29.48
N LEU A 384 -23.75 -13.73 29.30
CA LEU A 384 -22.35 -14.09 29.51
C LEU A 384 -22.12 -14.65 30.94
N PRO A 385 -21.26 -15.67 31.12
CA PRO A 385 -21.01 -16.24 32.43
C PRO A 385 -20.30 -15.24 33.33
N SER A 386 -20.65 -15.23 34.61
CA SER A 386 -19.98 -14.44 35.66
C SER A 386 -18.78 -15.22 36.19
N THR A 387 -17.68 -15.23 35.44
CA THR A 387 -16.43 -15.93 35.77
C THR A 387 -15.28 -14.94 36.00
N PRO A 388 -15.30 -14.15 37.11
CA PRO A 388 -14.27 -13.15 37.37
C PRO A 388 -12.85 -13.77 37.49
N ASP A 389 -12.77 -15.04 37.90
CA ASP A 389 -11.51 -15.79 38.03
C ASP A 389 -11.13 -16.56 36.76
N ASN A 390 -11.86 -16.39 35.66
CA ASN A 390 -11.52 -16.87 34.32
C ASN A 390 -12.30 -16.07 33.27
N ILE A 391 -11.90 -14.82 33.08
CA ILE A 391 -12.62 -13.87 32.23
C ILE A 391 -12.58 -14.38 30.77
N PRO A 392 -13.69 -14.38 30.01
CA PRO A 392 -13.64 -14.72 28.58
C PRO A 392 -12.70 -13.80 27.80
N SER A 393 -12.12 -14.29 26.70
CA SER A 393 -11.40 -13.41 25.78
C SER A 393 -12.35 -12.88 24.72
N PHE A 394 -12.20 -11.61 24.32
CA PHE A 394 -13.11 -11.00 23.36
C PHE A 394 -12.37 -10.50 22.13
N PHE A 395 -12.90 -10.86 20.96
CA PHE A 395 -12.68 -10.08 19.74
C PHE A 395 -13.81 -9.06 19.63
N PHE A 396 -13.50 -7.80 19.35
CA PHE A 396 -14.53 -6.78 19.14
C PHE A 396 -14.26 -5.96 17.88
N GLY A 397 -15.34 -5.57 17.22
CA GLY A 397 -15.32 -4.59 16.15
C GLY A 397 -14.89 -3.23 16.70
N HIS A 398 -13.64 -2.83 16.53
CA HIS A 398 -13.14 -1.57 17.09
C HIS A 398 -13.64 -0.32 16.34
N GLY A 399 -14.24 -0.52 15.16
CA GLY A 399 -14.78 0.52 14.31
C GLY A 399 -13.72 1.27 13.53
N SER A 400 -13.96 2.56 13.35
CA SER A 400 -13.07 3.49 12.67
C SER A 400 -13.12 4.82 13.42
N PRO A 401 -12.30 5.82 13.06
CA PRO A 401 -12.42 7.16 13.63
C PRO A 401 -13.85 7.70 13.52
N MET A 402 -14.65 7.27 12.53
CA MET A 402 -16.06 7.70 12.36
C MET A 402 -16.96 7.49 13.56
N LEU A 403 -16.60 6.61 14.50
CA LEU A 403 -17.34 6.45 15.75
C LEU A 403 -17.50 7.76 16.54
N VAL A 404 -16.60 8.72 16.33
CA VAL A 404 -16.59 10.02 17.03
C VAL A 404 -16.71 11.21 16.06
N ALA A 405 -17.24 10.97 14.86
CA ALA A 405 -17.45 12.02 13.87
C ALA A 405 -18.39 13.12 14.40
N PRO A 406 -18.08 14.42 14.22
CA PRO A 406 -19.04 15.47 14.55
C PRO A 406 -20.23 15.42 13.58
N PRO A 407 -21.44 15.85 14.00
CA PRO A 407 -22.62 15.87 13.13
C PRO A 407 -22.43 16.68 11.83
N SER A 408 -21.53 17.65 11.85
CA SER A 408 -21.14 18.48 10.70
C SER A 408 -20.31 17.73 9.65
N PHE A 409 -19.75 16.56 9.98
CA PHE A 409 -18.93 15.79 9.06
C PHE A 409 -19.77 15.00 8.05
N ASN A 410 -20.01 15.62 6.88
CA ASN A 410 -20.71 14.98 5.76
C ASN A 410 -19.80 14.94 4.51
N ARG A 411 -19.40 13.74 4.07
CA ARG A 411 -18.62 13.52 2.83
C ARG A 411 -19.49 13.08 1.64
N GLY A 412 -20.76 13.47 1.62
CA GLY A 412 -21.71 13.15 0.54
C GLY A 412 -22.25 11.71 0.61
N SER A 413 -23.09 11.35 -0.37
CA SER A 413 -23.93 10.13 -0.35
C SER A 413 -23.17 8.81 -0.21
N ARG A 414 -21.91 8.74 -0.69
CA ARG A 414 -21.08 7.53 -0.57
C ARG A 414 -20.63 7.23 0.86
N PHE A 415 -20.55 8.23 1.72
CA PHE A 415 -20.18 8.08 3.13
C PHE A 415 -21.40 8.03 4.06
N GLU A 416 -22.58 8.34 3.56
CA GLU A 416 -23.82 8.35 4.32
C GLU A 416 -24.15 6.96 4.89
N ALA A 417 -24.01 5.90 4.09
CA ALA A 417 -24.23 4.53 4.54
C ALA A 417 -23.22 4.08 5.61
N LEU A 418 -21.97 4.56 5.51
CA LEU A 418 -20.93 4.34 6.51
C LEU A 418 -21.21 5.14 7.79
N ALA A 419 -21.58 6.41 7.69
CA ALA A 419 -21.91 7.24 8.84
C ALA A 419 -23.16 6.73 9.58
N LYS A 420 -24.18 6.26 8.84
CA LYS A 420 -25.39 5.66 9.42
C LYS A 420 -25.09 4.37 10.18
N TRP A 421 -24.12 3.58 9.73
CA TRP A 421 -23.82 2.27 10.33
C TRP A 421 -22.68 2.32 11.37
N GLY A 422 -21.58 2.98 11.03
CA GLY A 422 -20.35 3.07 11.82
C GLY A 422 -20.04 4.45 12.40
N GLY A 423 -20.99 5.40 12.35
CA GLY A 423 -20.89 6.71 13.00
C GLY A 423 -21.29 6.70 14.48
N PRO A 424 -21.32 7.87 15.15
CA PRO A 424 -21.56 7.97 16.60
C PRO A 424 -22.98 7.58 17.06
N GLN A 425 -23.94 7.63 16.15
CA GLN A 425 -25.33 7.17 16.31
C GLN A 425 -25.57 5.82 15.62
N GLY A 426 -24.54 5.21 15.05
CA GLY A 426 -24.61 3.94 14.37
C GLY A 426 -24.73 2.75 15.32
N ALA A 427 -24.95 1.57 14.74
CA ALA A 427 -25.12 0.33 15.50
C ALA A 427 -23.88 0.01 16.34
N LEU A 428 -22.68 0.21 15.79
CA LEU A 428 -21.44 -0.10 16.51
C LEU A 428 -21.19 0.81 17.70
N ALA A 429 -21.33 2.13 17.55
CA ALA A 429 -21.18 3.06 18.68
C ALA A 429 -22.20 2.78 19.79
N THR A 430 -23.42 2.39 19.41
CA THR A 430 -24.48 2.01 20.36
C THR A 430 -24.13 0.71 21.09
N PHE A 431 -23.65 -0.30 20.38
CA PHE A 431 -23.17 -1.56 20.98
C PHE A 431 -22.01 -1.32 21.95
N LEU A 432 -21.00 -0.53 21.56
CA LEU A 432 -19.82 -0.26 22.39
C LEU A 432 -20.18 0.41 23.72
N LYS A 433 -21.17 1.33 23.72
CA LYS A 433 -21.71 1.98 24.93
C LYS A 433 -22.36 1.00 25.91
N ASP A 434 -22.87 -0.13 25.43
CA ASP A 434 -23.40 -1.20 26.29
C ASP A 434 -22.31 -2.23 26.65
N PHE A 435 -21.44 -2.56 25.69
CA PHE A 435 -20.41 -3.59 25.80
C PHE A 435 -19.39 -3.26 26.90
N GLY A 436 -18.76 -2.09 26.85
CA GLY A 436 -17.73 -1.69 27.82
C GLY A 436 -18.19 -1.73 29.27
N PRO A 437 -19.27 -1.02 29.63
CA PRO A 437 -19.79 -1.02 30.99
C PRO A 437 -20.24 -2.42 31.46
N ALA A 438 -20.81 -3.23 30.57
CA ALA A 438 -21.18 -4.60 30.89
C ALA A 438 -19.97 -5.46 31.28
N LEU A 439 -18.85 -5.34 30.56
CA LEU A 439 -17.62 -6.07 30.88
C LEU A 439 -17.03 -5.64 32.23
N LEU A 440 -16.95 -4.33 32.50
CA LEU A 440 -16.42 -3.82 33.76
C LEU A 440 -17.29 -4.25 34.95
N SER A 441 -18.61 -4.13 34.82
CA SER A 441 -19.56 -4.52 35.87
C SER A 441 -19.52 -6.01 36.17
N LYS A 442 -19.50 -6.84 35.11
CA LYS A 442 -19.56 -8.30 35.23
C LYS A 442 -18.25 -8.91 35.73
N TYR A 443 -17.11 -8.45 35.23
CA TYR A 443 -15.83 -9.12 35.46
C TYR A 443 -14.91 -8.38 36.43
N LYS A 444 -15.13 -7.08 36.68
CA LYS A 444 -14.30 -6.24 37.55
C LYS A 444 -12.79 -6.47 37.33
N PRO A 445 -12.31 -6.34 36.08
CA PRO A 445 -10.96 -6.76 35.72
C PRO A 445 -9.91 -5.92 36.45
N LYS A 446 -8.81 -6.56 36.84
CA LYS A 446 -7.65 -5.88 37.45
C LYS A 446 -6.90 -5.01 36.44
N ALA A 447 -6.97 -5.37 35.16
CA ALA A 447 -6.40 -4.63 34.03
C ALA A 447 -7.04 -5.09 32.73
N ILE A 448 -6.89 -4.30 31.67
CA ILE A 448 -7.18 -4.66 30.29
C ILE A 448 -5.86 -4.84 29.55
N VAL A 449 -5.64 -6.01 28.95
CA VAL A 449 -4.60 -6.20 27.94
C VAL A 449 -5.26 -6.19 26.57
N VAL A 450 -4.91 -5.21 25.76
CA VAL A 450 -5.52 -4.97 24.46
C VAL A 450 -4.55 -5.24 23.32
N PHE A 451 -5.05 -5.90 22.29
CA PHE A 451 -4.40 -6.08 21.00
C PHE A 451 -5.17 -5.26 19.97
N SER A 452 -4.46 -4.45 19.18
CA SER A 452 -5.07 -3.71 18.09
C SER A 452 -4.57 -4.26 16.77
N ALA A 453 -5.45 -4.35 15.78
CA ALA A 453 -5.06 -4.51 14.38
C ALA A 453 -3.93 -3.54 14.00
N HIS A 454 -3.91 -2.34 14.59
CA HIS A 454 -3.00 -1.28 14.22
C HIS A 454 -1.55 -1.46 14.63
N TRP A 455 -1.23 -2.39 15.53
CA TRP A 455 0.13 -2.52 16.04
C TRP A 455 0.72 -3.90 15.82
N GLU A 456 1.61 -3.96 14.83
CA GLU A 456 2.27 -5.17 14.37
C GLU A 456 3.77 -5.04 14.55
N THR A 457 4.43 -6.14 14.91
CA THR A 457 5.88 -6.16 15.09
C THR A 457 6.47 -7.44 14.54
N THR A 458 7.73 -7.38 14.10
CA THR A 458 8.46 -8.51 13.51
C THR A 458 9.49 -9.02 14.52
N ARG A 459 9.60 -10.36 14.67
CA ARG A 459 10.55 -11.09 15.55
C ARG A 459 10.31 -10.99 17.05
N GLU A 460 9.95 -9.83 17.59
CA GLU A 460 9.67 -9.65 19.01
C GLU A 460 8.29 -9.01 19.25
N ARG A 461 7.64 -9.37 20.36
CA ARG A 461 6.42 -8.70 20.83
C ARG A 461 6.79 -7.48 21.67
N LEU A 462 6.15 -6.34 21.39
CA LEU A 462 6.25 -5.14 22.20
C LEU A 462 5.02 -5.02 23.09
N VAL A 463 5.24 -4.61 24.33
CA VAL A 463 4.22 -4.41 25.36
C VAL A 463 4.43 -3.04 25.99
N THR A 464 3.39 -2.20 26.03
CA THR A 464 3.51 -0.82 26.53
C THR A 464 3.78 -0.80 28.03
N ASP A 465 4.78 -0.02 28.44
CA ASP A 465 4.97 0.41 29.83
C ASP A 465 5.04 1.94 29.88
N TYR A 466 3.86 2.57 29.90
CA TYR A 466 3.72 4.03 29.87
C TYR A 466 3.45 4.64 31.25
N GLY A 467 3.52 3.85 32.31
CA GLY A 467 3.36 4.31 33.69
C GLY A 467 1.99 4.93 33.95
N ALA A 468 1.96 6.10 34.61
CA ALA A 468 0.73 6.73 35.09
C ALA A 468 -0.17 7.33 34.00
N SER A 469 0.32 7.49 32.77
CA SER A 469 -0.44 8.09 31.67
C SER A 469 -0.10 7.43 30.35
N ASN A 470 -1.10 6.82 29.71
CA ASN A 470 -0.96 6.31 28.36
C ASN A 470 -1.10 7.48 27.36
N PRO A 471 -0.04 7.83 26.59
CA PRO A 471 -0.19 8.76 25.48
C PRO A 471 -1.14 8.18 24.42
N LEU A 472 -1.70 9.05 23.57
CA LEU A 472 -2.49 8.64 22.41
C LEU A 472 -1.65 8.82 21.14
N LEU A 473 -1.67 7.80 20.28
CA LEU A 473 -1.06 7.84 18.96
C LEU A 473 -2.15 8.10 17.92
N MET A 474 -2.20 9.33 17.40
CA MET A 474 -3.13 9.73 16.35
C MET A 474 -2.73 9.14 14.99
N ASP A 475 -2.95 7.84 14.79
CA ASP A 475 -2.59 7.05 13.60
C ASP A 475 -3.66 7.09 12.49
N TYR A 476 -4.40 8.20 12.42
CA TYR A 476 -5.29 8.53 11.31
C TYR A 476 -5.15 10.00 10.92
N TYR A 477 -5.48 10.30 9.67
CA TYR A 477 -5.20 11.58 9.04
C TYR A 477 -6.27 11.78 7.96
N ASN A 478 -7.03 12.88 7.95
CA ASN A 478 -8.11 13.24 6.98
C ASN A 478 -9.39 13.78 7.61
N PHE A 479 -9.46 13.76 8.93
CA PHE A 479 -10.70 14.01 9.62
C PHE A 479 -10.80 15.49 10.03
N PRO A 480 -11.99 15.97 10.42
CA PRO A 480 -12.12 17.30 11.00
C PRO A 480 -11.25 17.45 12.26
N PRO A 481 -10.80 18.68 12.57
CA PRO A 481 -10.02 18.98 13.78
C PRO A 481 -10.62 18.39 15.06
N GLU A 482 -11.96 18.41 15.18
CA GLU A 482 -12.72 17.92 16.32
C GLU A 482 -12.45 16.44 16.61
N MET A 483 -12.09 15.66 15.59
CA MET A 483 -11.75 14.24 15.74
C MET A 483 -10.30 14.03 16.20
N TYR A 484 -9.47 15.07 16.23
CA TYR A 484 -8.13 15.08 16.81
C TYR A 484 -8.10 15.66 18.22
N ASP A 485 -9.12 16.41 18.60
CA ASP A 485 -9.32 16.94 19.95
C ASP A 485 -9.83 15.87 20.93
N ILE A 486 -10.07 14.66 20.44
CA ILE A 486 -10.50 13.55 21.29
C ILE A 486 -9.44 13.25 22.34
N THR A 487 -9.90 13.24 23.58
CA THR A 487 -9.08 12.85 24.73
C THR A 487 -9.62 11.55 25.30
N PHE A 488 -8.70 10.69 25.70
CA PHE A 488 -9.01 9.48 26.45
C PHE A 488 -7.91 9.28 27.48
N LYS A 489 -8.22 9.59 28.75
CA LYS A 489 -7.27 9.46 29.85
C LYS A 489 -7.28 8.03 30.36
N SER A 490 -6.12 7.42 30.41
CA SER A 490 -5.91 6.11 31.02
C SER A 490 -4.49 5.97 31.55
N ARG A 491 -4.25 4.94 32.36
CA ARG A 491 -2.93 4.60 32.93
C ARG A 491 -2.50 3.18 32.54
N GLY A 492 -1.20 2.95 32.51
CA GLY A 492 -0.62 1.61 32.46
C GLY A 492 -0.45 1.00 33.85
N ASP A 493 0.11 -0.21 33.87
CA ASP A 493 0.57 -0.90 35.09
C ASP A 493 1.80 -1.74 34.75
N SER A 494 2.97 -1.34 35.25
CA SER A 494 4.24 -1.96 34.90
C SER A 494 4.34 -3.41 35.37
N ALA A 495 3.66 -3.79 36.47
CA ALA A 495 3.67 -5.16 36.96
C ALA A 495 2.88 -6.08 36.01
N ILE A 496 1.71 -5.63 35.54
CA ILE A 496 0.93 -6.35 34.53
C ILE A 496 1.66 -6.39 33.19
N ALA A 497 2.26 -5.27 32.75
CA ALA A 497 3.03 -5.24 31.51
C ALA A 497 4.21 -6.22 31.55
N GLN A 498 4.95 -6.26 32.66
CA GLN A 498 6.04 -7.23 32.87
C GLN A 498 5.51 -8.67 32.90
N ARG A 499 4.33 -8.90 33.47
CA ARG A 499 3.68 -10.22 33.48
C ARG A 499 3.35 -10.70 32.06
N VAL A 500 2.84 -9.82 31.20
CA VAL A 500 2.59 -10.11 29.78
C VAL A 500 3.90 -10.53 29.07
N VAL A 501 4.98 -9.77 29.27
CA VAL A 501 6.30 -10.07 28.70
C VAL A 501 6.83 -11.43 29.18
N GLN A 502 6.69 -11.75 30.48
CA GLN A 502 7.09 -13.04 31.03
C GLN A 502 6.34 -14.22 30.39
N LEU A 503 5.03 -14.07 30.18
CA LEU A 503 4.20 -15.11 29.57
C LEU A 503 4.57 -15.36 28.10
N PHE A 504 4.81 -14.30 27.33
CA PHE A 504 5.32 -14.45 25.96
C PHE A 504 6.67 -15.18 25.93
N ASN A 505 7.63 -14.74 26.75
CA ASN A 505 8.95 -15.36 26.80
C ASN A 505 8.88 -16.83 27.26
N ALA A 506 8.01 -17.17 28.23
CA ALA A 506 7.76 -18.54 28.66
C ALA A 506 7.16 -19.42 27.54
N ALA A 507 6.40 -18.84 26.62
CA ALA A 507 5.90 -19.50 25.43
C ALA A 507 6.91 -19.56 24.27
N GLY A 508 8.17 -19.15 24.50
CA GLY A 508 9.22 -19.11 23.47
C GLY A 508 9.07 -17.96 22.47
N MET A 509 8.28 -16.94 22.79
CA MET A 509 8.10 -15.74 21.96
C MET A 509 8.90 -14.59 22.56
N PRO A 510 9.98 -14.12 21.90
CA PRO A 510 10.74 -12.97 22.38
C PRO A 510 9.82 -11.78 22.60
N ALA A 511 9.87 -11.20 23.80
CA ALA A 511 9.06 -10.04 24.14
C ALA A 511 9.80 -9.09 25.09
N ARG A 512 9.50 -7.80 24.98
CA ARG A 512 10.01 -6.76 25.87
C ARG A 512 9.01 -5.63 26.08
N LEU A 513 9.28 -4.83 27.11
CA LEU A 513 8.58 -3.58 27.34
C LEU A 513 9.03 -2.51 26.34
N THR A 514 8.13 -1.57 26.04
CA THR A 514 8.41 -0.35 25.29
C THR A 514 7.94 0.87 26.09
N PRO A 515 8.84 1.83 26.42
CA PRO A 515 8.50 3.01 27.19
C PRO A 515 7.82 4.08 26.32
N ALA A 516 7.20 5.08 26.96
CA ALA A 516 6.55 6.19 26.26
C ALA A 516 7.53 7.10 25.48
N SER A 517 8.84 6.92 25.66
CA SER A 517 9.88 7.60 24.89
C SER A 517 10.25 6.90 23.59
N GLU A 518 9.82 5.65 23.40
CA GLU A 518 10.12 4.85 22.21
C GLU A 518 8.94 4.91 21.23
N ALA A 519 9.22 5.22 19.96
CA ALA A 519 8.21 5.13 18.92
C ALA A 519 7.85 3.66 18.65
N ARG A 520 6.60 3.40 18.24
CA ARG A 520 6.11 2.04 17.94
C ARG A 520 6.82 1.27 16.82
N GLY A 521 7.76 1.91 16.11
CA GLY A 521 8.58 1.31 15.06
C GLY A 521 7.90 1.29 13.69
N GLU A 522 8.46 0.52 12.76
CA GLU A 522 7.93 0.34 11.41
C GLU A 522 6.87 -0.77 11.38
N ASP A 523 5.65 -0.46 11.85
CA ASP A 523 4.48 -1.36 11.78
C ASP A 523 3.82 -1.40 10.39
N GLY A 524 4.40 -0.70 9.41
CA GLY A 524 3.90 -0.61 8.03
C GLY A 524 2.75 0.38 7.83
N ARG A 525 2.38 1.19 8.84
CA ARG A 525 1.27 2.15 8.76
C ARG A 525 1.68 3.60 8.54
N GLY A 526 2.96 3.91 8.70
CA GLY A 526 3.53 5.21 8.34
C GLY A 526 3.31 6.32 9.38
N PHE A 527 3.00 5.96 10.63
CA PHE A 527 2.92 6.89 11.75
C PHE A 527 4.06 6.61 12.74
N ALA A 528 4.76 7.66 13.16
CA ALA A 528 5.80 7.56 14.18
C ALA A 528 5.29 8.16 15.49
N GLY A 529 5.48 7.44 16.59
CA GLY A 529 5.17 7.93 17.93
C GLY A 529 4.86 6.80 18.92
N PRO A 530 4.92 7.10 20.22
CA PRO A 530 4.41 6.24 21.29
C PRO A 530 2.89 6.42 21.45
N GLY A 531 2.27 5.63 22.33
CA GLY A 531 0.88 5.85 22.76
C GLY A 531 -0.12 4.93 22.09
N LEU A 532 -1.32 4.78 22.65
CA LEU A 532 -2.41 3.91 22.17
C LEU A 532 -2.90 4.35 20.79
N ASP A 533 -3.02 3.45 19.83
CA ASP A 533 -3.58 3.78 18.51
C ASP A 533 -5.11 3.95 18.56
N HIS A 534 -5.69 4.49 17.48
CA HIS A 534 -7.13 4.76 17.43
C HIS A 534 -8.01 3.52 17.48
N GLY A 535 -7.47 2.36 17.09
CA GLY A 535 -8.14 1.07 17.27
C GLY A 535 -8.33 0.70 18.75
N VAL A 536 -7.66 1.43 19.65
CA VAL A 536 -7.83 1.35 21.11
C VAL A 536 -8.57 2.57 21.64
N PHE A 537 -8.02 3.79 21.52
CA PHE A 537 -8.56 4.92 22.29
C PHE A 537 -9.92 5.43 21.79
N VAL A 538 -10.23 5.34 20.49
CA VAL A 538 -11.53 5.77 19.95
C VAL A 538 -12.66 4.89 20.47
N PRO A 539 -12.66 3.55 20.26
CA PRO A 539 -13.72 2.72 20.81
C PRO A 539 -13.73 2.75 22.33
N PHE A 540 -12.57 2.87 23.00
CA PHE A 540 -12.54 2.93 24.46
C PHE A 540 -13.16 4.21 25.00
N SER A 541 -12.99 5.36 24.33
CA SER A 541 -13.71 6.58 24.72
C SER A 541 -15.23 6.46 24.56
N VAL A 542 -15.69 5.63 23.62
CA VAL A 542 -17.12 5.36 23.42
C VAL A 542 -17.63 4.36 24.46
N MET A 543 -16.81 3.37 24.83
CA MET A 543 -17.12 2.35 25.83
C MET A 543 -17.13 2.90 27.26
N PHE A 544 -16.17 3.76 27.60
CA PHE A 544 -15.87 4.13 28.99
C PHE A 544 -16.00 5.64 29.25
N GLY A 545 -16.27 6.45 28.22
CA GLY A 545 -16.22 7.90 28.32
C GLY A 545 -14.79 8.45 28.20
N PRO A 546 -14.55 9.73 28.53
CA PRO A 546 -13.27 10.39 28.28
C PRO A 546 -12.12 9.91 29.19
N GLU A 547 -12.41 9.08 30.20
CA GLU A 547 -11.44 8.63 31.19
C GLU A 547 -11.75 7.23 31.73
N LEU A 548 -10.72 6.40 31.86
CA LEU A 548 -10.73 5.14 32.58
C LEU A 548 -9.51 5.07 33.51
N ALA A 549 -9.62 5.64 34.70
CA ALA A 549 -8.51 5.73 35.65
C ALA A 549 -8.34 4.46 36.52
N GLU A 550 -9.44 3.76 36.85
CA GLU A 550 -9.41 2.67 37.83
C GLU A 550 -8.73 1.41 37.27
N VAL A 551 -9.03 1.08 36.01
CA VAL A 551 -8.56 -0.14 35.34
C VAL A 551 -7.41 0.20 34.39
N PRO A 552 -6.17 -0.26 34.66
CA PRO A 552 -5.03 -0.06 33.77
C PRO A 552 -5.26 -0.66 32.38
N ILE A 553 -4.69 -0.01 31.37
CA ILE A 553 -4.66 -0.50 29.99
C ILE A 553 -3.21 -0.73 29.60
N ILE A 554 -2.93 -1.96 29.17
CA ILE A 554 -1.65 -2.38 28.62
C ILE A 554 -1.93 -2.81 27.19
N GLN A 555 -1.20 -2.25 26.23
CA GLN A 555 -1.30 -2.68 24.85
C GLN A 555 -0.14 -3.61 24.47
N ALA A 556 -0.43 -4.64 23.69
CA ALA A 556 0.57 -5.53 23.12
C ALA A 556 0.41 -5.66 21.59
N SER A 557 1.53 -5.81 20.89
CA SER A 557 1.57 -5.95 19.43
C SER A 557 1.17 -7.36 18.95
N ILE A 558 0.46 -7.44 17.83
CA ILE A 558 0.18 -8.70 17.11
C ILE A 558 1.33 -9.08 16.18
N ASP A 559 1.38 -10.35 15.75
CA ASP A 559 2.47 -10.83 14.90
C ASP A 559 2.33 -10.38 13.44
N ALA A 560 3.36 -9.69 12.94
CA ALA A 560 3.38 -9.07 11.61
C ALA A 560 3.39 -10.06 10.44
N SER A 561 3.56 -11.38 10.68
CA SER A 561 3.32 -12.38 9.63
C SER A 561 1.84 -12.45 9.22
N LEU A 562 0.94 -11.98 10.09
CA LEU A 562 -0.51 -12.06 9.94
C LEU A 562 -1.04 -13.49 9.75
N SER A 563 -0.23 -14.51 10.04
CA SER A 563 -0.66 -15.91 10.00
C SER A 563 -1.71 -16.17 11.10
N PRO A 564 -2.82 -16.85 10.78
CA PRO A 564 -3.78 -17.31 11.76
C PRO A 564 -3.13 -18.12 12.88
N GLU A 565 -2.30 -19.10 12.53
CA GLU A 565 -1.66 -20.02 13.48
C GLU A 565 -0.72 -19.29 14.42
N THR A 566 0.06 -18.36 13.90
CA THR A 566 1.00 -17.55 14.70
C THR A 566 0.26 -16.66 15.68
N ASN A 567 -0.83 -16.02 15.25
CA ASN A 567 -1.62 -15.13 16.11
C ASN A 567 -2.54 -15.88 17.09
N ILE A 568 -2.97 -17.11 16.78
CA ILE A 568 -3.55 -18.02 17.77
C ILE A 568 -2.52 -18.32 18.86
N ALA A 569 -1.27 -18.60 18.49
CA ALA A 569 -0.22 -18.85 19.47
C ALA A 569 0.06 -17.61 20.36
N VAL A 570 0.01 -16.40 19.79
CA VAL A 570 0.11 -15.14 20.56
C VAL A 570 -0.98 -15.06 21.63
N GLY A 571 -2.24 -15.34 21.26
CA GLY A 571 -3.35 -15.39 22.21
C GLY A 571 -3.16 -16.45 23.29
N ARG A 572 -2.79 -17.67 22.87
CA ARG A 572 -2.59 -18.83 23.75
C ARG A 572 -1.52 -18.59 24.80
N ALA A 573 -0.45 -17.87 24.47
CA ALA A 573 0.59 -17.51 25.42
C ALA A 573 0.05 -16.72 26.63
N LEU A 574 -1.06 -15.99 26.45
CA LEU A 574 -1.66 -15.13 27.48
C LEU A 574 -2.91 -15.70 28.15
N THR A 575 -3.30 -16.96 27.87
CA THR A 575 -4.50 -17.58 28.48
C THR A 575 -4.49 -17.49 30.01
N GLN A 576 -3.31 -17.55 30.65
CA GLN A 576 -3.18 -17.46 32.10
C GLN A 576 -3.66 -16.10 32.67
N LEU A 577 -3.56 -15.00 31.92
CA LEU A 577 -4.00 -13.68 32.37
C LEU A 577 -5.51 -13.63 32.66
N ARG A 578 -6.30 -14.40 31.92
CA ARG A 578 -7.75 -14.54 32.14
C ARG A 578 -8.06 -15.05 33.54
N LYS A 579 -7.24 -15.99 34.03
CA LYS A 579 -7.33 -16.57 35.38
C LYS A 579 -6.78 -15.65 36.48
N GLU A 580 -5.95 -14.69 36.09
CA GLU A 580 -5.40 -13.68 36.99
C GLU A 580 -6.34 -12.47 37.16
N GLY A 581 -7.51 -12.48 36.48
CA GLY A 581 -8.51 -11.43 36.50
C GLY A 581 -8.23 -10.29 35.52
N VAL A 582 -7.44 -10.54 34.46
CA VAL A 582 -7.15 -9.57 33.41
C VAL A 582 -8.09 -9.81 32.22
N LEU A 583 -8.72 -8.74 31.75
CA LEU A 583 -9.59 -8.78 30.57
C LEU A 583 -8.73 -8.69 29.30
N LEU A 584 -8.87 -9.69 28.42
CA LEU A 584 -8.20 -9.71 27.12
C LEU A 584 -9.14 -9.23 26.01
N LEU A 585 -8.84 -8.08 25.41
CA LEU A 585 -9.58 -7.50 24.29
C LEU A 585 -8.72 -7.47 23.02
N SER A 586 -9.23 -7.99 21.91
CA SER A 586 -8.57 -7.94 20.60
C SER A 586 -9.45 -7.15 19.62
N GLY A 587 -9.01 -5.95 19.26
CA GLY A 587 -9.75 -5.00 18.44
C GLY A 587 -9.37 -5.08 16.96
N GLY A 588 -10.37 -5.28 16.10
CA GLY A 588 -10.21 -5.29 14.65
C GLY A 588 -11.56 -5.09 13.93
N LEU A 589 -11.67 -5.58 12.69
CA LEU A 589 -12.90 -5.54 11.88
C LEU A 589 -13.05 -6.81 11.04
N THR A 590 -14.28 -7.33 10.99
CA THR A 590 -14.63 -8.47 10.14
C THR A 590 -14.85 -8.11 8.67
N THR A 591 -14.86 -6.82 8.34
CA THR A 591 -14.69 -6.31 6.96
C THR A 591 -13.91 -5.00 7.02
N HIS A 592 -12.81 -4.90 6.26
CA HIS A 592 -11.99 -3.69 6.20
C HIS A 592 -11.32 -3.54 4.82
N ASN A 593 -12.01 -2.86 3.89
CA ASN A 593 -11.47 -2.54 2.57
C ASN A 593 -11.63 -1.06 2.24
N LEU A 594 -10.60 -0.27 2.56
CA LEU A 594 -10.58 1.17 2.27
C LEU A 594 -10.60 1.51 0.77
N ARG A 595 -10.30 0.54 -0.13
CA ARG A 595 -10.42 0.72 -1.59
C ARG A 595 -11.88 0.62 -2.05
N GLU A 596 -12.75 0.03 -1.23
CA GLU A 596 -14.18 -0.16 -1.49
C GLU A 596 -14.99 0.21 -0.24
N ILE A 597 -15.16 1.53 0.00
CA ILE A 597 -15.85 2.08 1.18
C ILE A 597 -17.29 1.53 1.33
N THR A 598 -17.94 1.14 0.24
CA THR A 598 -19.27 0.50 0.25
C THR A 598 -19.30 -0.83 1.00
N SER A 599 -18.16 -1.49 1.20
CA SER A 599 -18.04 -2.75 1.96
C SER A 599 -18.25 -2.59 3.47
N PHE A 600 -18.22 -1.38 4.02
CA PHE A 600 -18.34 -1.14 5.47
C PHE A 600 -19.79 -1.05 5.97
N SER A 601 -20.78 -1.19 5.09
CA SER A 601 -22.19 -1.04 5.46
C SER A 601 -23.05 -2.11 4.79
N PRO A 602 -23.99 -2.75 5.54
CA PRO A 602 -24.84 -3.79 4.99
C PRO A 602 -25.75 -3.28 3.86
N PHE A 603 -26.04 -1.97 3.86
CA PHE A 603 -26.90 -1.32 2.88
C PHE A 603 -26.23 -1.15 1.51
N SER A 604 -24.90 -1.05 1.48
CA SER A 604 -24.13 -0.79 0.25
C SER A 604 -23.22 -1.95 -0.17
N ALA A 605 -22.97 -2.91 0.71
CA ALA A 605 -22.08 -4.01 0.41
C ALA A 605 -22.64 -4.97 -0.64
N ASN A 606 -21.77 -5.40 -1.54
CA ASN A 606 -22.05 -6.44 -2.54
C ASN A 606 -22.13 -7.85 -1.90
N ASP A 607 -22.53 -8.84 -2.70
CA ASP A 607 -22.75 -10.22 -2.23
C ASP A 607 -21.48 -10.96 -1.80
N LEU A 608 -20.30 -10.58 -2.29
CA LEU A 608 -19.04 -11.20 -1.87
C LEU A 608 -18.75 -10.87 -0.40
N HIS A 609 -18.88 -9.60 -0.01
CA HIS A 609 -18.68 -9.20 1.39
C HIS A 609 -19.77 -9.76 2.31
N LYS A 610 -21.03 -9.75 1.86
CA LYS A 610 -22.15 -10.33 2.62
C LYS A 610 -22.02 -11.84 2.78
N GLY A 611 -21.52 -12.54 1.75
CA GLY A 611 -21.21 -13.96 1.82
C GLY A 611 -20.12 -14.26 2.84
N PHE A 612 -19.05 -13.47 2.85
CA PHE A 612 -17.98 -13.60 3.83
C PHE A 612 -18.45 -13.31 5.26
N ASP A 613 -19.23 -12.25 5.47
CA ASP A 613 -19.79 -11.89 6.77
C ASP A 613 -20.65 -13.03 7.37
N ARG A 614 -21.47 -13.69 6.54
CA ARG A 614 -22.22 -14.90 6.94
C ARG A 614 -21.31 -16.08 7.25
N ALA A 615 -20.25 -16.30 6.44
CA ALA A 615 -19.32 -17.40 6.66
C ALA A 615 -18.62 -17.30 8.02
N ILE A 616 -18.37 -16.09 8.53
CA ILE A 616 -17.84 -15.88 9.89
C ILE A 616 -18.83 -16.38 10.94
N VAL A 617 -20.12 -16.05 10.81
CA VAL A 617 -21.16 -16.53 11.75
C VAL A 617 -21.23 -18.05 11.73
N GLU A 618 -21.21 -18.68 10.55
CA GLU A 618 -21.20 -20.15 10.44
C GLU A 618 -19.94 -20.78 11.04
N ALA A 619 -18.77 -20.14 10.90
CA ALA A 619 -17.52 -20.63 11.48
C ALA A 619 -17.53 -20.64 13.02
N LEU A 620 -18.33 -19.77 13.64
CA LEU A 620 -18.48 -19.67 15.09
C LEU A 620 -19.53 -20.62 15.65
N LYS A 621 -20.34 -21.27 14.82
CA LYS A 621 -21.37 -22.23 15.27
C LYS A 621 -20.75 -23.55 15.68
N GLY A 622 -21.37 -24.16 16.69
CA GLY A 622 -20.98 -25.46 17.22
C GLY A 622 -20.23 -25.35 18.53
N LYS A 623 -20.00 -26.51 19.18
CA LYS A 623 -19.30 -26.60 20.46
C LYS A 623 -17.86 -27.10 20.32
N ASP A 624 -17.53 -27.72 19.19
CA ASP A 624 -16.20 -28.29 18.97
C ASP A 624 -15.15 -27.19 18.75
N GLU A 625 -14.09 -27.23 19.57
CA GLU A 625 -13.02 -26.23 19.60
C GLU A 625 -12.13 -26.33 18.35
N GLU A 626 -11.77 -27.54 17.95
CA GLU A 626 -10.88 -27.80 16.82
C GLU A 626 -11.57 -27.50 15.48
N GLU A 627 -12.83 -27.91 15.34
CA GLU A 627 -13.64 -27.62 14.15
C GLU A 627 -13.84 -26.11 13.98
N ARG A 628 -14.14 -25.38 15.06
CA ARG A 628 -14.28 -23.90 15.03
C ARG A 628 -12.97 -23.23 14.65
N LYS A 629 -11.85 -23.65 15.25
CA LYS A 629 -10.52 -23.16 14.89
C LYS A 629 -10.22 -23.40 13.41
N GLU A 630 -10.44 -24.61 12.92
CA GLU A 630 -10.22 -24.97 11.51
C GLU A 630 -11.10 -24.15 10.57
N LYS A 631 -12.40 -23.99 10.89
CA LYS A 631 -13.33 -23.15 10.13
C LYS A 631 -12.87 -21.71 10.07
N LEU A 632 -12.47 -21.12 11.20
CA LEU A 632 -11.98 -19.75 11.26
C LEU A 632 -10.71 -19.56 10.44
N ILE A 633 -9.75 -20.49 10.48
CA ILE A 633 -8.53 -20.43 9.65
C ILE A 633 -8.89 -20.50 8.14
N LYS A 634 -9.81 -21.41 7.77
CA LYS A 634 -10.28 -21.59 6.39
C LYS A 634 -10.98 -20.36 5.81
N LEU A 635 -11.45 -19.43 6.63
CA LEU A 635 -12.03 -18.18 6.15
C LEU A 635 -11.06 -17.37 5.28
N THR A 636 -9.74 -17.50 5.47
CA THR A 636 -8.71 -16.87 4.63
C THR A 636 -8.76 -17.31 3.16
N GLN A 637 -9.39 -18.47 2.88
CA GLN A 637 -9.57 -19.04 1.55
C GLN A 637 -10.96 -18.72 0.95
N HIS A 638 -11.87 -18.14 1.74
CA HIS A 638 -13.19 -17.77 1.26
C HIS A 638 -13.11 -16.74 0.13
N PRO A 639 -13.89 -16.85 -0.96
CA PRO A 639 -13.82 -15.92 -2.09
C PRO A 639 -13.98 -14.44 -1.71
N GLY A 640 -14.80 -14.16 -0.70
CA GLY A 640 -15.01 -12.82 -0.16
C GLY A 640 -13.91 -12.31 0.78
N PHE A 641 -12.96 -13.13 1.22
CA PHE A 641 -11.92 -12.71 2.18
C PHE A 641 -11.05 -11.58 1.62
N ARG A 642 -10.43 -11.77 0.45
CA ARG A 642 -9.59 -10.73 -0.17
C ARG A 642 -10.37 -9.51 -0.67
N ALA A 643 -11.65 -9.69 -0.95
CA ALA A 643 -12.55 -8.57 -1.22
C ALA A 643 -12.76 -7.75 0.05
N SER A 644 -13.05 -8.38 1.19
CA SER A 644 -13.25 -7.70 2.47
C SER A 644 -11.97 -7.22 3.14
N HIS A 645 -10.82 -7.82 2.82
CA HIS A 645 -9.53 -7.58 3.45
C HIS A 645 -8.41 -7.64 2.40
N PRO A 646 -8.05 -6.50 1.76
CA PRO A 646 -6.90 -6.43 0.85
C PRO A 646 -5.60 -6.90 1.50
N ARG A 647 -5.49 -6.68 2.82
CA ARG A 647 -4.52 -7.27 3.75
C ARG A 647 -5.28 -7.65 5.04
N GLU A 648 -4.77 -8.64 5.73
CA GLU A 648 -5.45 -9.43 6.77
C GLU A 648 -5.52 -8.74 8.14
N GLU A 649 -4.84 -7.61 8.30
CA GLU A 649 -4.46 -7.08 9.61
C GLU A 649 -5.64 -6.75 10.52
N HIS A 650 -6.76 -6.31 9.96
CA HIS A 650 -7.97 -6.03 10.73
C HIS A 650 -8.77 -7.28 11.07
N PHE A 651 -8.59 -8.38 10.34
CA PHE A 651 -9.23 -9.65 10.66
C PHE A 651 -8.45 -10.43 11.73
N VAL A 652 -7.11 -10.37 11.67
CA VAL A 652 -6.20 -11.17 12.51
C VAL A 652 -6.43 -11.12 14.02
N PRO A 653 -6.85 -10.00 14.64
CA PRO A 653 -7.13 -9.96 16.07
C PRO A 653 -8.17 -11.00 16.55
N ILE A 654 -9.04 -11.51 15.67
CA ILE A 654 -9.96 -12.61 16.03
C ILE A 654 -9.20 -13.89 16.43
N TYR A 655 -8.04 -14.13 15.81
CA TYR A 655 -7.18 -15.28 16.10
C TYR A 655 -6.47 -15.14 17.45
N VAL A 656 -6.12 -13.91 17.84
CA VAL A 656 -5.55 -13.64 19.17
C VAL A 656 -6.60 -13.90 20.26
N ALA A 657 -7.83 -13.41 20.08
CA ALA A 657 -8.92 -13.69 21.01
C ALA A 657 -9.27 -15.20 21.07
N LEU A 658 -9.32 -15.87 19.91
CA LEU A 658 -9.51 -17.31 19.82
C LEU A 658 -8.42 -18.06 20.58
N GLY A 659 -7.14 -17.73 20.40
CA GLY A 659 -6.04 -18.41 21.08
C GLY A 659 -6.07 -18.23 22.59
N ALA A 660 -6.38 -17.03 23.07
CA ALA A 660 -6.51 -16.77 24.49
C ALA A 660 -7.73 -17.50 25.11
N GLY A 661 -8.80 -17.63 24.31
CA GLY A 661 -10.06 -18.29 24.61
C GLY A 661 -10.21 -19.68 23.98
N GLU A 662 -9.13 -20.41 23.73
CA GLU A 662 -9.16 -21.58 22.81
C GLU A 662 -10.07 -22.70 23.33
N HIS A 663 -10.03 -22.93 24.65
CA HIS A 663 -10.86 -23.91 25.32
C HIS A 663 -12.16 -23.31 25.84
N GLY A 664 -13.28 -23.96 25.55
CA GLY A 664 -14.64 -23.53 25.90
C GLY A 664 -15.48 -23.09 24.71
N GLU A 665 -16.73 -22.72 24.97
CA GLU A 665 -17.66 -22.30 23.92
C GLU A 665 -17.27 -20.90 23.37
N ALA A 666 -17.71 -20.60 22.14
CA ALA A 666 -17.68 -19.24 21.60
C ALA A 666 -19.11 -18.75 21.44
N LYS A 667 -19.32 -17.47 21.71
CA LYS A 667 -20.60 -16.82 21.53
C LYS A 667 -20.44 -15.52 20.76
N LEU A 668 -21.22 -15.38 19.69
CA LEU A 668 -21.40 -14.10 19.01
C LEU A 668 -22.26 -13.21 19.91
N ILE A 669 -21.72 -12.08 20.37
CA ILE A 669 -22.39 -11.14 21.29
C ILE A 669 -22.89 -9.90 20.56
N GLY A 670 -22.23 -9.51 19.48
CA GLY A 670 -22.67 -8.43 18.61
C GLY A 670 -22.58 -8.86 17.16
N ASP A 671 -23.70 -9.25 16.56
CA ASP A 671 -23.78 -9.61 15.13
C ASP A 671 -23.93 -8.36 14.25
N LEU A 672 -22.94 -7.46 14.33
CA LEU A 672 -22.91 -6.26 13.51
C LEU A 672 -22.13 -6.55 12.23
N TYR A 673 -22.78 -6.32 11.08
CA TYR A 673 -22.16 -6.45 9.78
C TYR A 673 -20.80 -5.73 9.73
N GLY A 674 -19.74 -6.47 9.35
CA GLY A 674 -18.37 -5.94 9.24
C GLY A 674 -17.66 -5.59 10.55
N ALA A 675 -18.34 -5.66 11.70
CA ALA A 675 -17.81 -5.30 13.02
C ALA A 675 -18.30 -6.26 14.12
N LYS A 676 -18.26 -7.57 13.85
CA LYS A 676 -18.77 -8.57 14.79
C LYS A 676 -17.98 -8.57 16.11
N THR A 677 -18.65 -8.92 17.21
CA THR A 677 -18.02 -9.10 18.53
C THR A 677 -18.27 -10.52 19.04
N VAL A 678 -17.20 -11.20 19.42
CA VAL A 678 -17.21 -12.62 19.77
C VAL A 678 -16.52 -12.81 21.12
N ALA A 679 -17.16 -13.55 22.02
CA ALA A 679 -16.56 -14.04 23.26
C ALA A 679 -16.05 -15.46 23.05
N PHE A 680 -14.82 -15.74 23.47
CA PHE A 680 -14.17 -17.04 23.40
C PHE A 680 -13.82 -17.56 24.80
N GLY A 681 -13.89 -18.88 24.93
CA GLY A 681 -13.53 -19.61 26.14
C GLY A 681 -14.52 -19.44 27.27
N LEU A 682 -15.81 -19.53 26.92
CA LEU A 682 -16.96 -19.49 27.83
C LEU A 682 -17.14 -20.79 28.60
#